data_AF-A0A1U8L7H7-F1
#
_entry.id   AF-A0A1U8L7H7-F1
#
_cell.length_a   1.000
_cell.length_b   1.000
_cell.length_c   1.000
_cell.angle_alpha   90.00
_cell.angle_beta   90.00
_cell.angle_gamma   90.00
#
_symmetry.space_group_name_H-M   'P 1'
#
loop_
_entity.id
_entity.type
_entity.pdbx_description
1 polymer ?
#
loop_
_entity_poly.entity_id
_entity_poly.type
_entity_poly.pdbx_seq_one_letter_code
_entity_poly.pdbx_strand_id
1 'polypeptide(L)'
;MWTSIANLKENLNKITLDVHRDDDEELEIYGSENGRHSTFSDRRNSHTFAHSKPVSFSPLASGIDSPFNSEIGRHRAEIKKLQESEAEIKALSVNYAALLKEKEEQIFRLNQENGSLKQNLNATNAAPSAARSEISKVSNNGINALKGNGDQSANRQHKSTNLVKNCYAGNQMSNGLSSKHDGKEKELADLLEEKTRSLEAIQASHESQIKQFKMELEKEHDKLVNVQIRLQEEHKRNESFQEELKLLKSDKDKRSAELSKVCNESNKKTIEINCLQKELNRWKDESSDDSMENMKRLVATLEKENTHLKMMKNELEAALESSKKASTDKIDPIPSENLKVDSSGSSPGKKETELSLQKLEKDLKETCCERDRALQELTRLKQHLLEKATEESEKMDEDSKVIEELRERNEYQRAQVAHLEKALNMAMANQEEVKLMNNNEIQKSKEIIDNLNKKLTNCMRTIDAKDVELLNLQTALGQYYAELEAKVKKNEHLERDLALATEESARLTGLLNDADEHAEFSKREKEEILTKLSQTERMLAEGKIRVNKLEEDNGKLRHALEQSMTRLNRMSMDSDFLVDRRIVIKLLVTYFQRNHSKEVLDLMVRMLGFSDEDKQRIGVAQHGPGKGIVRGVLGLPGHLVGGILGGSPANTLTNMASDNQSIADLWVDFLLKETEERKKRESVEEDVSRSREDLHERNPNTAGPSSFVSEQTTAVSDVSRSSFSPSPLPSQGSCQQLEHSDSEFSTVPLT
;
A
#
# COMPACT_ATOMS: atom_id res chain seq x y z
N MET A 1 6.02 -8.67 25.54
CA MET A 1 6.90 -8.17 24.45
C MET A 1 8.02 -9.16 24.11
N TRP A 2 8.93 -9.51 25.03
CA TRP A 2 10.04 -10.45 24.71
C TRP A 2 9.58 -11.85 24.25
N THR A 3 8.45 -12.34 24.75
CA THR A 3 7.81 -13.60 24.33
C THR A 3 7.33 -13.59 22.88
N SER A 4 6.86 -12.45 22.36
CA SER A 4 6.38 -12.35 20.97
C SER A 4 7.50 -12.48 19.94
N ILE A 5 8.71 -12.02 20.27
CA ILE A 5 9.88 -12.11 19.38
C ILE A 5 10.42 -13.54 19.33
N ALA A 6 10.37 -14.27 20.46
CA ALA A 6 10.69 -15.70 20.49
C ALA A 6 9.72 -16.51 19.62
N ASN A 7 8.40 -16.33 19.79
CA ASN A 7 7.39 -17.01 18.98
C ASN A 7 7.50 -16.66 17.48
N LEU A 8 7.84 -15.41 17.13
CA LEU A 8 8.04 -15.02 15.74
C LEU A 8 9.25 -15.73 15.12
N LYS A 9 10.35 -15.85 15.87
CA LYS A 9 11.55 -16.58 15.45
C LYS A 9 11.28 -18.09 15.31
N GLU A 10 10.50 -18.67 16.22
CA GLU A 10 10.13 -20.09 16.18
C GLU A 10 9.19 -20.40 15.00
N ASN A 11 8.19 -19.56 14.74
CA ASN A 11 7.33 -19.68 13.56
C ASN A 11 8.09 -19.52 12.24
N LEU A 12 9.01 -18.55 12.14
CA LEU A 12 9.87 -18.41 10.96
C LEU A 12 10.74 -19.66 10.74
N ASN A 13 11.34 -20.19 11.79
CA ASN A 13 12.17 -21.40 11.70
C ASN A 13 11.34 -22.65 11.34
N LYS A 14 10.07 -22.69 11.73
CA LYS A 14 9.12 -23.75 11.35
C LYS A 14 8.72 -23.66 9.87
N ILE A 15 8.45 -22.44 9.37
CA ILE A 15 8.15 -22.21 7.94
C ILE A 15 9.34 -22.61 7.05
N THR A 16 10.57 -22.26 7.43
CA THR A 16 11.78 -22.69 6.69
C THR A 16 11.97 -24.22 6.68
N LEU A 17 11.47 -24.92 7.71
CA LEU A 17 11.53 -26.39 7.80
C LEU A 17 10.41 -27.09 7.01
N ASP A 18 9.21 -26.51 6.91
CA ASP A 18 8.14 -27.02 6.05
C ASP A 18 8.48 -26.81 4.56
N VAL A 19 9.09 -25.67 4.19
CA VAL A 19 9.49 -25.35 2.79
C VAL A 19 10.65 -26.23 2.27
N HIS A 20 11.33 -27.01 3.11
CA HIS A 20 12.40 -27.93 2.71
C HIS A 20 11.97 -29.41 2.77
N ARG A 21 10.67 -29.71 2.75
CA ARG A 21 10.15 -31.09 2.80
C ARG A 21 9.43 -31.60 1.55
N ASP A 22 9.08 -30.72 0.61
CA ASP A 22 8.22 -31.07 -0.54
C ASP A 22 8.97 -31.17 -1.89
N ASP A 23 10.29 -30.98 -1.92
CA ASP A 23 11.12 -31.02 -3.16
C ASP A 23 11.69 -32.42 -3.51
N ASP A 24 11.37 -33.47 -2.74
CA ASP A 24 11.93 -34.84 -2.89
C ASP A 24 10.94 -35.85 -3.54
N GLU A 25 10.03 -35.41 -4.44
CA GLU A 25 9.21 -36.32 -5.27
C GLU A 25 9.32 -36.02 -6.79
N GLU A 26 10.49 -36.28 -7.38
CA GLU A 26 10.66 -36.36 -8.84
C GLU A 26 10.12 -37.71 -9.36
N LEU A 27 8.86 -37.72 -9.82
CA LEU A 27 8.14 -38.92 -10.25
C LEU A 27 8.26 -39.15 -11.77
N GLU A 28 9.09 -40.13 -12.17
CA GLU A 28 9.08 -40.72 -13.52
C GLU A 28 7.69 -41.29 -13.89
N ILE A 29 7.34 -41.26 -15.21
CA ILE A 29 6.30 -41.99 -15.99
C ILE A 29 5.71 -41.00 -17.02
N TYR A 30 5.63 -41.18 -18.35
CA TYR A 30 5.97 -42.18 -19.41
C TYR A 30 6.13 -41.37 -20.75
N GLY A 31 6.54 -41.85 -21.93
CA GLY A 31 7.04 -43.16 -22.35
C GLY A 31 6.74 -43.46 -23.85
N SER A 32 7.79 -43.56 -24.70
CA SER A 32 7.77 -44.13 -26.09
C SER A 32 7.11 -43.30 -27.24
N GLU A 33 7.44 -43.45 -28.55
CA GLU A 33 8.40 -44.32 -29.25
C GLU A 33 8.85 -43.81 -30.66
N ASN A 34 9.72 -44.58 -31.34
CA ASN A 34 10.35 -44.44 -32.68
C ASN A 34 11.53 -43.43 -32.76
N GLY A 35 12.79 -43.81 -33.03
CA GLY A 35 13.36 -45.03 -33.65
C GLY A 35 13.58 -44.82 -35.17
N ARG A 36 14.74 -45.08 -35.80
CA ARG A 36 15.98 -45.80 -35.42
C ARG A 36 17.21 -45.30 -36.22
N HIS A 37 18.41 -45.50 -35.65
CA HIS A 37 19.74 -45.73 -36.27
C HIS A 37 20.05 -45.30 -37.73
N SER A 38 21.18 -44.60 -37.95
CA SER A 38 22.49 -45.22 -38.30
C SER A 38 23.53 -44.21 -38.82
N THR A 39 24.82 -44.58 -38.74
CA THR A 39 26.02 -43.82 -39.12
C THR A 39 26.44 -43.95 -40.60
N PHE A 40 27.43 -43.14 -41.00
CA PHE A 40 28.25 -43.15 -42.24
C PHE A 40 27.57 -42.68 -43.55
N SER A 41 28.07 -41.60 -44.17
CA SER A 41 29.21 -41.71 -45.10
C SER A 41 29.57 -40.37 -45.77
N ASP A 42 30.87 -40.08 -45.77
CA ASP A 42 31.56 -39.14 -46.66
C ASP A 42 31.21 -39.36 -48.15
N ARG A 43 30.96 -38.28 -48.92
CA ARG A 43 31.69 -37.93 -50.17
C ARG A 43 31.13 -36.79 -51.03
N ARG A 44 32.09 -35.96 -51.48
CA ARG A 44 32.27 -35.39 -52.84
C ARG A 44 31.35 -34.27 -53.38
N ASN A 45 32.05 -33.18 -53.75
CA ASN A 45 32.00 -32.48 -55.05
C ASN A 45 30.69 -31.79 -55.50
N SER A 46 30.72 -30.63 -56.16
CA SER A 46 31.85 -29.74 -56.54
C SER A 46 31.32 -28.52 -57.31
N HIS A 47 32.09 -27.42 -57.31
CA HIS A 47 32.13 -26.40 -58.38
C HIS A 47 30.82 -25.58 -58.61
N THR A 48 30.79 -24.36 -59.19
CA THR A 48 31.80 -23.32 -59.49
C THR A 48 31.04 -22.05 -59.91
N PHE A 49 31.46 -20.87 -59.42
CA PHE A 49 31.24 -19.52 -59.97
C PHE A 49 29.82 -19.00 -60.31
N ALA A 50 29.37 -18.03 -59.50
CA ALA A 50 29.32 -16.59 -59.82
C ALA A 50 28.88 -16.06 -61.22
N HIS A 51 28.10 -14.97 -61.14
CA HIS A 51 27.82 -13.92 -62.15
C HIS A 51 26.77 -14.16 -63.25
N SER A 52 25.59 -13.55 -63.07
CA SER A 52 24.99 -12.68 -64.10
C SER A 52 23.88 -11.79 -63.53
N LYS A 53 23.85 -10.53 -63.96
CA LYS A 53 22.72 -9.58 -63.94
C LYS A 53 22.55 -9.08 -65.39
N PRO A 54 21.42 -8.46 -65.77
CA PRO A 54 20.03 -8.72 -65.38
C PRO A 54 19.19 -9.10 -66.63
N VAL A 55 17.97 -9.62 -66.46
CA VAL A 55 16.99 -9.70 -67.56
C VAL A 55 15.66 -9.11 -67.10
N SER A 56 15.23 -8.08 -67.81
CA SER A 56 13.92 -7.46 -67.71
C SER A 56 12.84 -8.40 -68.26
N PHE A 57 11.79 -8.65 -67.48
CA PHE A 57 10.50 -9.09 -68.01
C PHE A 57 9.40 -8.13 -67.58
N SER A 58 8.50 -7.84 -68.53
CA SER A 58 7.41 -6.88 -68.42
C SER A 58 6.38 -7.29 -67.36
N PRO A 59 5.64 -6.33 -66.75
CA PRO A 59 4.54 -6.67 -65.86
C PRO A 59 3.37 -7.20 -66.68
N LEU A 60 3.14 -8.52 -66.63
CA LEU A 60 1.88 -9.09 -67.10
C LEU A 60 0.83 -8.86 -66.01
N ALA A 61 -0.20 -8.08 -66.33
CA ALA A 61 -1.30 -7.82 -65.42
C ALA A 61 -2.04 -9.13 -65.09
N SER A 62 -2.06 -9.50 -63.81
CA SER A 62 -3.02 -10.45 -63.25
C SER A 62 -3.37 -9.97 -61.84
N GLY A 63 -4.46 -9.22 -61.74
CA GLY A 63 -4.88 -8.58 -60.50
C GLY A 63 -5.59 -9.56 -59.58
N ILE A 64 -4.90 -10.03 -58.55
CA ILE A 64 -5.51 -10.50 -57.30
C ILE A 64 -4.62 -10.04 -56.14
N ASP A 65 -4.68 -8.75 -55.80
CA ASP A 65 -4.21 -8.25 -54.49
C ASP A 65 -5.18 -8.75 -53.41
N SER A 66 -4.98 -10.00 -53.00
CA SER A 66 -5.69 -10.59 -51.88
C SER A 66 -5.17 -9.96 -50.58
N PRO A 67 -6.03 -9.34 -49.74
CA PRO A 67 -5.58 -8.69 -48.50
C PRO A 67 -4.86 -9.65 -47.54
N PHE A 68 -5.13 -10.95 -47.66
CA PHE A 68 -4.46 -12.02 -46.93
C PHE A 68 -2.94 -12.05 -47.16
N ASN A 69 -2.41 -11.71 -48.34
CA ASN A 69 -0.95 -11.72 -48.55
C ASN A 69 -0.23 -10.60 -47.78
N SER A 70 -0.83 -9.41 -47.71
CA SER A 70 -0.32 -8.32 -46.88
C SER A 70 -0.44 -8.63 -45.39
N GLU A 71 -1.53 -9.26 -44.96
CA GLU A 71 -1.77 -9.69 -43.58
C GLU A 71 -0.80 -10.78 -43.13
N ILE A 72 -0.62 -11.83 -43.93
CA ILE A 72 0.37 -12.88 -43.71
C ILE A 72 1.80 -12.30 -43.70
N GLY A 73 2.07 -11.27 -44.50
CA GLY A 73 3.32 -10.49 -44.43
C GLY A 73 3.52 -9.80 -43.08
N ARG A 74 2.47 -9.15 -42.54
CA ARG A 74 2.48 -8.53 -41.20
C ARG A 74 2.73 -9.56 -40.10
N HIS A 75 1.97 -10.65 -40.07
CA HIS A 75 2.11 -11.67 -39.03
C HIS A 75 3.48 -12.37 -39.06
N ARG A 76 4.07 -12.61 -40.24
CA ARG A 76 5.46 -13.12 -40.32
C ARG A 76 6.48 -12.13 -39.75
N ALA A 77 6.32 -10.82 -39.99
CA ALA A 77 7.20 -9.80 -39.43
C ALA A 77 7.02 -9.69 -37.90
N GLU A 78 5.79 -9.80 -37.41
CA GLU A 78 5.45 -9.81 -35.98
C GLU A 78 6.01 -11.03 -35.25
N ILE A 79 5.85 -12.24 -35.81
CA ILE A 79 6.47 -13.47 -35.28
C ILE A 79 7.99 -13.34 -35.21
N LYS A 80 8.64 -12.78 -36.26
CA LYS A 80 10.09 -12.55 -36.25
C LYS A 80 10.51 -11.56 -35.15
N LYS A 81 9.75 -10.47 -34.97
CA LYS A 81 9.98 -9.49 -33.89
C LYS A 81 9.79 -10.11 -32.51
N LEU A 82 8.79 -10.97 -32.34
CA LEU A 82 8.57 -11.72 -31.09
C LEU A 82 9.73 -12.67 -30.80
N GLN A 83 10.21 -13.43 -31.79
CA GLN A 83 11.38 -14.30 -31.65
C GLN A 83 12.67 -13.52 -31.32
N GLU A 84 12.86 -12.34 -31.91
CA GLU A 84 13.96 -11.43 -31.57
C GLU A 84 13.85 -10.93 -30.12
N SER A 85 12.65 -10.54 -29.67
CA SER A 85 12.43 -10.15 -28.27
C SER A 85 12.54 -11.31 -27.27
N GLU A 86 12.18 -12.53 -27.67
CA GLU A 86 12.34 -13.73 -26.85
C GLU A 86 13.82 -14.08 -26.66
N ALA A 87 14.63 -13.93 -27.72
CA ALA A 87 16.08 -14.09 -27.66
C ALA A 87 16.73 -13.00 -26.78
N GLU A 88 16.25 -11.76 -26.87
CA GLU A 88 16.69 -10.66 -25.99
C GLU A 88 16.34 -10.91 -24.52
N ILE A 89 15.10 -11.33 -24.22
CA ILE A 89 14.67 -11.69 -22.86
C ILE A 89 15.50 -12.86 -22.31
N LYS A 90 15.80 -13.88 -23.13
CA LYS A 90 16.69 -14.99 -22.73
C LYS A 90 18.13 -14.55 -22.49
N ALA A 91 18.66 -13.63 -23.29
CA ALA A 91 19.99 -13.06 -23.07
C ALA A 91 20.05 -12.22 -21.78
N LEU A 92 19.00 -11.42 -21.53
CA LEU A 92 18.86 -10.65 -20.30
C LEU A 92 18.69 -11.54 -19.07
N SER A 93 17.90 -12.62 -19.14
CA SER A 93 17.72 -13.52 -17.99
C SER A 93 19.02 -14.27 -17.62
N VAL A 94 19.82 -14.69 -18.60
CA VAL A 94 21.16 -15.25 -18.38
C VAL A 94 22.10 -14.22 -17.75
N ASN A 95 22.03 -12.94 -18.16
CA ASN A 95 22.81 -11.87 -17.55
C ASN A 95 22.39 -11.58 -16.10
N TYR A 96 21.08 -11.49 -15.83
CA TYR A 96 20.56 -11.34 -14.46
C TYR A 96 20.92 -12.53 -13.57
N ALA A 97 20.89 -13.76 -14.07
CA ALA A 97 21.33 -14.94 -13.32
C ALA A 97 22.84 -14.91 -13.01
N ALA A 98 23.67 -14.47 -13.95
CA ALA A 98 25.10 -14.28 -13.72
C ALA A 98 25.39 -13.19 -12.68
N LEU A 99 24.69 -12.05 -12.77
CA LEU A 99 24.79 -10.95 -11.82
C LEU A 99 24.32 -11.36 -10.40
N LEU A 100 23.23 -12.11 -10.31
CA LEU A 100 22.73 -12.64 -9.03
C LEU A 100 23.79 -13.54 -8.37
N LYS A 101 24.37 -14.47 -9.14
CA LYS A 101 25.46 -15.34 -8.67
C LYS A 101 26.71 -14.57 -8.23
N GLU A 102 27.06 -13.48 -8.92
CA GLU A 102 28.14 -12.58 -8.49
C GLU A 102 27.83 -11.90 -7.14
N LYS A 103 26.57 -11.47 -6.93
CA LYS A 103 26.12 -10.89 -5.65
C LYS A 103 26.09 -11.90 -4.52
N GLU A 104 25.66 -13.13 -4.77
CA GLU A 104 25.74 -14.24 -3.82
C GLU A 104 27.20 -14.51 -3.40
N GLU A 105 28.13 -14.56 -4.36
CA GLU A 105 29.55 -14.75 -4.07
C GLU A 105 30.15 -13.54 -3.32
N GLN A 106 29.71 -12.31 -3.62
CA GLN A 106 30.08 -11.11 -2.87
C GLN A 106 29.60 -11.17 -1.42
N ILE A 107 28.35 -11.60 -1.18
CA ILE A 107 27.79 -11.82 0.15
C ILE A 107 28.53 -12.93 0.89
N PHE A 108 28.87 -14.03 0.21
CA PHE A 108 29.66 -15.13 0.78
C PHE A 108 31.05 -14.65 1.27
N ARG A 109 31.78 -13.89 0.44
CA ARG A 109 33.08 -13.30 0.81
C ARG A 109 32.96 -12.34 2.00
N LEU A 110 31.96 -11.46 2.01
CA LEU A 110 31.71 -10.54 3.13
C LEU A 110 31.33 -11.28 4.43
N ASN A 111 30.59 -12.39 4.34
CA ASN A 111 30.27 -13.21 5.51
C ASN A 111 31.51 -13.95 6.06
N GLN A 112 32.40 -14.44 5.18
CA GLN A 112 33.67 -15.04 5.58
C GLN A 112 34.61 -14.00 6.24
N GLU A 113 34.68 -12.79 5.70
CA GLU A 113 35.44 -11.69 6.28
C GLU A 113 34.85 -11.26 7.64
N ASN A 114 33.54 -11.08 7.74
CA ASN A 114 32.87 -10.78 9.01
C ASN A 114 33.06 -11.88 10.07
N GLY A 115 33.08 -13.16 9.67
CA GLY A 115 33.44 -14.27 10.55
C GLY A 115 34.88 -14.18 11.06
N SER A 116 35.82 -13.87 10.16
CA SER A 116 37.24 -13.69 10.48
C SER A 116 37.47 -12.48 11.40
N LEU A 117 36.79 -11.36 11.15
CA LEU A 117 36.83 -10.16 11.98
C LEU A 117 36.24 -10.41 13.37
N LYS A 118 35.13 -11.14 13.48
CA LYS A 118 34.58 -11.59 14.78
C LYS A 118 35.55 -12.48 15.54
N GLN A 119 36.23 -13.40 14.85
CA GLN A 119 37.25 -14.24 15.49
C GLN A 119 38.46 -13.41 15.97
N ASN A 120 38.89 -12.42 15.20
CA ASN A 120 39.96 -11.50 15.57
C ASN A 120 39.56 -10.61 16.76
N LEU A 121 38.34 -10.07 16.78
CA LEU A 121 37.78 -9.33 17.91
C LEU A 121 37.68 -10.21 19.17
N ASN A 122 37.30 -11.48 19.05
CA ASN A 122 37.28 -12.39 20.20
C ASN A 122 38.69 -12.71 20.71
N ALA A 123 39.68 -12.90 19.83
CA ALA A 123 41.07 -13.10 20.21
C ALA A 123 41.70 -11.86 20.86
N THR A 124 41.41 -10.66 20.34
CA THR A 124 41.90 -9.39 20.88
C THR A 124 41.18 -8.97 22.16
N ASN A 125 39.93 -9.40 22.40
CA ASN A 125 39.25 -9.25 23.70
C ASN A 125 39.70 -10.29 24.74
N ALA A 126 40.17 -11.47 24.32
CA ALA A 126 40.74 -12.47 25.22
C ALA A 126 42.12 -12.05 25.80
N ALA A 127 42.93 -11.34 25.00
CA ALA A 127 44.25 -10.85 25.40
C ALA A 127 44.26 -9.95 26.67
N PRO A 128 43.42 -8.90 26.81
CA PRO A 128 43.37 -8.09 28.04
C PRO A 128 42.79 -8.85 29.23
N SER A 129 41.92 -9.85 29.03
CA SER A 129 41.46 -10.69 30.15
C SER A 129 42.55 -11.59 30.74
N ALA A 130 43.48 -12.07 29.91
CA ALA A 130 44.66 -12.79 30.41
C ALA A 130 45.60 -11.85 31.20
N ALA A 131 45.96 -10.70 30.63
CA ALA A 131 46.84 -9.73 31.29
C ALA A 131 46.28 -9.19 32.63
N ARG A 132 44.97 -8.98 32.71
CA ARG A 132 44.30 -8.48 33.93
C ARG A 132 44.25 -9.51 35.06
N SER A 133 44.48 -10.79 34.78
CA SER A 133 44.57 -11.86 35.79
C SER A 133 45.95 -12.00 36.44
N GLU A 134 47.01 -11.42 35.86
CA GLU A 134 48.35 -11.43 36.45
C GLU A 134 48.62 -10.18 37.31
N ILE A 135 48.10 -9.02 36.87
CA ILE A 135 48.33 -7.73 37.54
C ILE A 135 47.71 -7.69 38.96
N SER A 136 46.69 -8.50 39.26
CA SER A 136 46.09 -8.57 40.61
C SER A 136 46.88 -9.38 41.65
N LYS A 137 48.05 -9.95 41.28
CA LYS A 137 48.88 -10.76 42.19
C LYS A 137 50.20 -10.12 42.62
N VAL A 138 50.58 -8.96 42.06
CA VAL A 138 51.85 -8.27 42.36
C VAL A 138 51.59 -6.85 42.86
N SER A 139 51.02 -6.74 44.06
CA SER A 139 50.94 -5.48 44.80
C SER A 139 51.00 -5.75 46.31
N ASN A 140 52.16 -6.21 46.77
CA ASN A 140 52.59 -6.24 48.17
C ASN A 140 54.13 -6.31 48.18
N ASN A 141 54.77 -5.56 49.09
CA ASN A 141 56.23 -5.28 49.15
C ASN A 141 56.75 -4.39 48.00
N GLY A 142 57.71 -3.48 48.18
CA GLY A 142 58.38 -3.04 49.41
C GLY A 142 59.82 -2.55 49.16
N ILE A 143 60.02 -1.23 49.15
CA ILE A 143 61.27 -0.48 49.49
C ILE A 143 62.61 -0.97 48.89
N ASN A 144 63.20 -0.25 47.92
CA ASN A 144 64.57 0.33 48.00
C ASN A 144 65.14 0.96 46.69
N ALA A 145 65.78 2.12 46.87
CA ALA A 145 67.07 2.62 46.34
C ALA A 145 67.53 2.50 44.85
N LEU A 146 67.96 3.68 44.34
CA LEU A 146 69.17 3.98 43.53
C LEU A 146 69.34 3.53 42.04
N LYS A 147 69.26 4.53 41.15
CA LYS A 147 70.27 4.95 40.14
C LYS A 147 70.93 3.90 39.21
N GLY A 148 70.68 4.02 37.90
CA GLY A 148 71.54 3.46 36.83
C GLY A 148 71.11 3.86 35.42
N ASN A 149 72.03 4.35 34.59
CA ASN A 149 71.81 4.62 33.16
C ASN A 149 71.99 3.34 32.33
N GLY A 150 71.41 3.28 31.12
CA GLY A 150 71.80 2.29 30.10
C GLY A 150 70.87 2.22 28.89
N ASP A 151 71.34 2.68 27.74
CA ASP A 151 70.70 2.44 26.44
C ASP A 151 70.74 0.94 26.04
N GLN A 152 69.69 0.42 25.40
CA GLN A 152 69.81 -0.34 24.14
C GLN A 152 68.45 -0.72 23.50
N SER A 153 68.52 -1.14 22.23
CA SER A 153 67.42 -1.25 21.26
C SER A 153 66.91 -2.67 21.01
N ALA A 154 65.61 -2.81 20.71
CA ALA A 154 65.04 -3.81 19.78
C ALA A 154 63.62 -3.35 19.36
N ASN A 155 63.35 -2.91 18.13
CA ASN A 155 63.24 -3.67 16.87
C ASN A 155 62.11 -4.73 16.82
N ARG A 156 60.94 -4.35 16.27
CA ARG A 156 60.33 -4.96 15.06
C ARG A 156 58.94 -4.38 14.77
N GLN A 157 58.79 -3.68 13.65
CA GLN A 157 57.49 -3.49 12.99
C GLN A 157 57.39 -4.47 11.81
N HIS A 158 56.35 -5.31 11.79
CA HIS A 158 56.04 -6.16 10.64
C HIS A 158 55.03 -5.43 9.73
N LYS A 159 55.46 -5.07 8.53
CA LYS A 159 54.57 -4.82 7.38
C LYS A 159 54.52 -6.08 6.54
N SER A 160 53.32 -6.63 6.32
CA SER A 160 53.09 -7.79 5.44
C SER A 160 52.28 -7.37 4.22
N THR A 161 52.95 -7.24 3.08
CA THR A 161 52.32 -7.12 1.75
C THR A 161 52.84 -8.25 0.86
N ASN A 162 51.99 -9.25 0.62
CA ASN A 162 52.35 -10.41 -0.20
C ASN A 162 52.34 -10.04 -1.69
N LEU A 163 53.49 -10.20 -2.34
CA LEU A 163 53.63 -10.13 -3.80
C LEU A 163 53.71 -11.56 -4.35
N VAL A 164 52.61 -12.09 -4.90
CA VAL A 164 52.61 -13.40 -5.54
C VAL A 164 52.97 -13.25 -7.01
N LYS A 165 54.20 -13.66 -7.36
CA LYS A 165 54.56 -14.01 -8.74
C LYS A 165 54.01 -15.39 -9.07
N ASN A 166 53.53 -15.58 -10.30
CA ASN A 166 53.57 -16.88 -10.96
C ASN A 166 53.97 -16.67 -12.42
N CYS A 167 55.15 -17.18 -12.78
CA CYS A 167 55.58 -17.32 -14.17
C CYS A 167 55.48 -18.81 -14.52
N TYR A 168 54.90 -19.14 -15.67
CA TYR A 168 55.10 -20.44 -16.31
C TYR A 168 55.75 -20.24 -17.68
N ALA A 169 56.90 -20.87 -17.85
CA ALA A 169 57.58 -21.01 -19.13
C ALA A 169 57.54 -22.50 -19.53
N GLY A 170 57.25 -22.80 -20.80
CA GLY A 170 57.12 -24.16 -21.34
C GLY A 170 57.55 -24.19 -22.80
N ASN A 171 58.31 -25.23 -23.18
CA ASN A 171 59.18 -25.25 -24.36
C ASN A 171 58.63 -26.04 -25.58
N GLN A 172 59.11 -25.65 -26.77
CA GLN A 172 59.62 -26.50 -27.88
C GLN A 172 58.71 -27.26 -28.88
N MET A 173 59.02 -26.98 -30.17
CA MET A 173 59.30 -27.90 -31.31
C MET A 173 58.18 -28.49 -32.20
N SER A 174 58.12 -28.00 -33.47
CA SER A 174 58.64 -28.67 -34.69
C SER A 174 57.75 -28.62 -35.98
N ASN A 175 58.43 -28.39 -37.12
CA ASN A 175 58.13 -28.78 -38.51
C ASN A 175 56.82 -28.38 -39.24
N GLY A 176 56.95 -27.44 -40.20
CA GLY A 176 57.08 -27.84 -41.63
C GLY A 176 55.91 -27.62 -42.62
N LEU A 177 56.28 -27.09 -43.81
CA LEU A 177 55.59 -27.12 -45.13
C LEU A 177 54.44 -26.13 -45.48
N SER A 178 54.86 -25.07 -46.19
CA SER A 178 54.30 -24.55 -47.46
C SER A 178 52.80 -24.20 -47.64
N SER A 179 52.53 -22.94 -48.02
CA SER A 179 52.04 -22.56 -49.37
C SER A 179 51.09 -21.35 -49.37
N LYS A 180 51.58 -20.20 -49.87
CA LYS A 180 50.81 -19.09 -50.49
C LYS A 180 49.50 -18.68 -49.82
N HIS A 181 49.55 -17.83 -48.77
CA HIS A 181 48.35 -17.10 -48.34
C HIS A 181 48.57 -15.67 -47.76
N ASP A 182 49.66 -14.99 -48.14
CA ASP A 182 50.14 -13.71 -47.54
C ASP A 182 49.16 -12.51 -47.51
N GLY A 183 48.01 -12.57 -48.21
CA GLY A 183 46.99 -11.51 -48.15
C GLY A 183 46.08 -11.61 -46.92
N LYS A 184 45.30 -12.69 -46.83
CA LYS A 184 44.26 -12.83 -45.79
C LYS A 184 44.79 -13.20 -44.41
N GLU A 185 45.96 -13.83 -44.33
CA GLU A 185 46.56 -14.17 -43.03
C GLU A 185 47.00 -12.89 -42.29
N LYS A 186 47.41 -11.87 -43.04
CA LYS A 186 47.69 -10.54 -42.52
C LYS A 186 46.41 -9.80 -42.11
N GLU A 187 45.36 -9.81 -42.94
CA GLU A 187 44.06 -9.21 -42.57
C GLU A 187 43.44 -9.88 -41.31
N LEU A 188 43.62 -11.18 -41.14
CA LEU A 188 43.20 -11.90 -39.93
C LEU A 188 44.07 -11.56 -38.71
N ALA A 189 45.37 -11.37 -38.89
CA ALA A 189 46.26 -10.89 -37.83
C ALA A 189 45.91 -9.46 -37.39
N ASP A 190 45.72 -8.54 -38.35
CA ASP A 190 45.33 -7.15 -38.10
C ASP A 190 43.95 -7.08 -37.40
N LEU A 191 42.97 -7.92 -37.80
CA LEU A 191 41.66 -8.02 -37.14
C LEU A 191 41.73 -8.64 -35.73
N LEU A 192 42.63 -9.60 -35.50
CA LEU A 192 42.88 -10.14 -34.16
C LEU A 192 43.58 -9.12 -33.26
N GLU A 193 44.49 -8.31 -33.81
CA GLU A 193 45.13 -7.21 -33.07
C GLU A 193 44.11 -6.11 -32.74
N GLU A 194 43.23 -5.74 -33.67
CA GLU A 194 42.13 -4.79 -33.42
C GLU A 194 41.13 -5.33 -32.39
N LYS A 195 40.78 -6.63 -32.44
CA LYS A 195 39.95 -7.28 -31.42
C LYS A 195 40.64 -7.31 -30.05
N THR A 196 41.96 -7.51 -30.01
CA THR A 196 42.73 -7.48 -28.77
C THR A 196 42.79 -6.05 -28.20
N ARG A 197 43.11 -5.07 -29.04
CA ARG A 197 43.19 -3.64 -28.67
C ARG A 197 41.85 -3.07 -28.22
N SER A 198 40.73 -3.49 -28.83
CA SER A 198 39.38 -3.11 -28.40
C SER A 198 38.97 -3.79 -27.09
N LEU A 199 39.36 -5.06 -26.87
CA LEU A 199 39.17 -5.74 -25.58
C LEU A 199 40.00 -5.10 -24.47
N GLU A 200 41.26 -4.73 -24.73
CA GLU A 200 42.12 -3.97 -23.82
C GLU A 200 41.52 -2.59 -23.50
N ALA A 201 40.95 -1.88 -24.48
CA ALA A 201 40.26 -0.61 -24.27
C ALA A 201 39.00 -0.76 -23.40
N ILE A 202 38.21 -1.82 -23.59
CA ILE A 202 37.06 -2.16 -22.74
C ILE A 202 37.53 -2.51 -21.32
N GLN A 203 38.60 -3.31 -21.19
CA GLN A 203 39.18 -3.67 -19.90
C GLN A 203 39.72 -2.45 -19.15
N ALA A 204 40.43 -1.53 -19.83
CA ALA A 204 40.90 -0.28 -19.25
C ALA A 204 39.74 0.65 -18.84
N SER A 205 38.65 0.68 -19.62
CA SER A 205 37.41 1.40 -19.27
C SER A 205 36.79 0.84 -17.99
N HIS A 206 36.63 -0.49 -17.90
CA HIS A 206 36.12 -1.14 -16.69
C HIS A 206 37.06 -0.93 -15.48
N GLU A 207 38.37 -0.98 -15.67
CA GLU A 207 39.34 -0.70 -14.59
C GLU A 207 39.25 0.76 -14.11
N SER A 208 39.00 1.71 -15.03
CA SER A 208 38.76 3.12 -14.71
C SER A 208 37.47 3.29 -13.89
N GLN A 209 36.36 2.66 -14.31
CA GLN A 209 35.11 2.68 -13.56
C GLN A 209 35.25 2.04 -12.16
N ILE A 210 35.97 0.93 -12.03
CA ILE A 210 36.26 0.30 -10.74
C ILE A 210 37.08 1.24 -9.84
N LYS A 211 38.06 1.98 -10.39
CA LYS A 211 38.81 2.99 -9.63
C LYS A 211 37.92 4.16 -9.19
N GLN A 212 37.02 4.63 -10.05
CA GLN A 212 36.04 5.67 -9.72
C GLN A 212 35.12 5.22 -8.59
N PHE A 213 34.50 4.03 -8.68
CA PHE A 213 33.63 3.51 -7.63
C PHE A 213 34.37 3.27 -6.31
N LYS A 214 35.66 2.87 -6.34
CA LYS A 214 36.49 2.76 -5.13
C LYS A 214 36.71 4.12 -4.45
N MET A 215 37.04 5.16 -5.22
CA MET A 215 37.18 6.53 -4.68
C MET A 215 35.87 7.06 -4.12
N GLU A 216 34.74 6.75 -4.76
CA GLU A 216 33.42 7.17 -4.26
C GLU A 216 33.03 6.41 -2.99
N LEU A 217 33.32 5.11 -2.90
CA LEU A 217 33.13 4.32 -1.69
C LEU A 217 34.00 4.82 -0.52
N GLU A 218 35.27 5.14 -0.78
CA GLU A 218 36.20 5.72 0.22
C GLU A 218 35.67 7.07 0.73
N LYS A 219 35.18 7.92 -0.17
CA LYS A 219 34.53 9.20 0.16
C LYS A 219 33.24 9.04 0.99
N GLU A 220 32.42 8.03 0.71
CA GLU A 220 31.25 7.71 1.56
C GLU A 220 31.65 7.13 2.92
N HIS A 221 32.73 6.33 3.00
CA HIS A 221 33.29 5.89 4.27
C HIS A 221 33.78 7.07 5.12
N ASP A 222 34.52 8.02 4.54
CA ASP A 222 34.96 9.24 5.24
C ASP A 222 33.78 10.08 5.76
N LYS A 223 32.72 10.23 4.94
CA LYS A 223 31.48 10.88 5.38
C LYS A 223 30.81 10.14 6.53
N LEU A 224 30.71 8.81 6.47
CA LEU A 224 30.12 8.00 7.52
C LEU A 224 30.90 8.11 8.83
N VAL A 225 32.24 8.10 8.77
CA VAL A 225 33.10 8.35 9.93
C VAL A 225 32.89 9.76 10.50
N ASN A 226 32.77 10.79 9.64
CA ASN A 226 32.47 12.16 10.07
C ASN A 226 31.11 12.25 10.78
N VAL A 227 30.07 11.62 10.24
CA VAL A 227 28.73 11.54 10.87
C VAL A 227 28.79 10.80 12.20
N GLN A 228 29.53 9.69 12.29
CA GLN A 228 29.71 8.94 13.53
C GLN A 228 30.42 9.77 14.63
N ILE A 229 31.45 10.55 14.26
CA ILE A 229 32.13 11.46 15.17
C ILE A 229 31.17 12.56 15.65
N ARG A 230 30.42 13.20 14.74
CA ARG A 230 29.42 14.22 15.10
C ARG A 230 28.35 13.66 16.03
N LEU A 231 27.84 12.45 15.77
CA LEU A 231 26.87 11.79 16.63
C LEU A 231 27.42 11.55 18.05
N GLN A 232 28.70 11.17 18.16
CA GLN A 232 29.37 11.00 19.45
C GLN A 232 29.61 12.34 20.17
N GLU A 233 29.89 13.42 19.44
CA GLU A 233 29.96 14.77 20.02
C GLU A 233 28.60 15.27 20.51
N GLU A 234 27.53 15.08 19.72
CA GLU A 234 26.17 15.43 20.12
C GLU A 234 25.71 14.63 21.35
N HIS A 235 26.09 13.35 21.46
CA HIS A 235 25.83 12.58 22.67
C HIS A 235 26.47 13.22 23.91
N LYS A 236 27.75 13.62 23.81
CA LYS A 236 28.47 14.31 24.90
C LYS A 236 27.88 15.68 25.23
N ARG A 237 27.44 16.45 24.22
CA ARG A 237 26.73 17.72 24.42
C ARG A 237 25.40 17.48 25.15
N ASN A 238 24.63 16.47 24.74
CA ASN A 238 23.38 16.10 25.38
C ASN A 238 23.57 15.63 26.84
N GLU A 239 24.61 14.84 27.13
CA GLU A 239 25.00 14.48 28.50
C GLU A 239 25.31 15.74 29.33
N SER A 240 26.12 16.66 28.79
CA SER A 240 26.44 17.95 29.44
C SER A 240 25.20 18.81 29.70
N PHE A 241 24.27 18.90 28.74
CA PHE A 241 23.01 19.62 28.93
C PHE A 241 22.11 18.94 29.98
N GLN A 242 22.12 17.61 30.06
CA GLN A 242 21.36 16.88 31.09
C GLN A 242 21.95 17.12 32.50
N GLU A 243 23.27 17.23 32.63
CA GLU A 243 23.94 17.62 33.87
C GLU A 243 23.64 19.08 34.25
N GLU A 244 23.71 20.01 33.29
CA GLU A 244 23.37 21.42 33.50
C GLU A 244 21.90 21.60 33.93
N LEU A 245 20.95 20.88 33.30
CA LEU A 245 19.55 20.87 33.71
C LEU A 245 19.36 20.32 35.13
N LYS A 246 20.14 19.32 35.54
CA LYS A 246 20.12 18.77 36.90
C LYS A 246 20.65 19.77 37.92
N LEU A 247 21.76 20.46 37.60
CA LEU A 247 22.32 21.55 38.40
C LEU A 247 21.31 22.70 38.54
N LEU A 248 20.79 23.22 37.43
CA LEU A 248 19.82 24.31 37.40
C LEU A 248 18.53 23.96 38.16
N LYS A 249 18.08 22.70 38.11
CA LYS A 249 16.96 22.23 38.93
C LYS A 249 17.29 22.29 40.42
N SER A 250 18.47 21.83 40.83
CA SER A 250 18.89 21.89 42.24
C SER A 250 19.05 23.33 42.75
N ASP A 251 19.54 24.25 41.92
CA ASP A 251 19.62 25.68 42.25
C ASP A 251 18.24 26.35 42.31
N LYS A 252 17.31 25.98 41.42
CA LYS A 252 15.91 26.41 41.51
C LYS A 252 15.27 25.94 42.80
N ASP A 253 15.46 24.67 43.16
CA ASP A 253 14.89 24.09 44.39
C ASP A 253 15.50 24.78 45.63
N LYS A 254 16.82 25.00 45.67
CA LYS A 254 17.50 25.77 46.72
C LYS A 254 16.97 27.21 46.83
N ARG A 255 16.88 27.94 45.71
CA ARG A 255 16.34 29.30 45.66
C ARG A 255 14.86 29.35 46.09
N SER A 256 14.08 28.29 45.82
CA SER A 256 12.70 28.19 46.29
C SER A 256 12.61 28.00 47.82
N ALA A 257 13.54 27.24 48.41
CA ALA A 257 13.66 27.09 49.85
C ALA A 257 14.11 28.39 50.54
N GLU A 258 15.06 29.13 49.94
CA GLU A 258 15.46 30.46 50.41
C GLU A 258 14.29 31.46 50.32
N LEU A 259 13.54 31.47 49.21
CA LEU A 259 12.36 32.32 49.04
C LEU A 259 11.24 31.98 50.03
N SER A 260 11.00 30.70 50.32
CA SER A 260 10.00 30.30 51.33
C SER A 260 10.42 30.73 52.73
N LYS A 261 11.72 30.64 53.07
CA LYS A 261 12.27 31.18 54.31
C LYS A 261 12.07 32.69 54.43
N VAL A 262 12.37 33.46 53.38
CA VAL A 262 12.15 34.91 53.34
C VAL A 262 10.66 35.27 53.45
N CYS A 263 9.76 34.52 52.80
CA CYS A 263 8.31 34.69 52.97
C CYS A 263 7.87 34.44 54.42
N ASN A 264 8.40 33.40 55.07
CA ASN A 264 8.10 33.09 56.47
C ASN A 264 8.64 34.18 57.43
N GLU A 265 9.84 34.70 57.19
CA GLU A 265 10.40 35.83 57.95
C GLU A 265 9.61 37.13 57.73
N SER A 266 9.20 37.42 56.50
CA SER A 266 8.34 38.55 56.16
C SER A 266 6.95 38.44 56.81
N ASN A 267 6.33 37.26 56.79
CA ASN A 267 5.07 36.99 57.49
C ASN A 267 5.22 37.17 59.01
N LYS A 268 6.32 36.67 59.59
CA LYS A 268 6.62 36.89 61.03
C LYS A 268 6.77 38.38 61.35
N LYS A 269 7.49 39.14 60.53
CA LYS A 269 7.63 40.59 60.67
C LYS A 269 6.32 41.34 60.46
N THR A 270 5.45 40.87 59.56
CA THR A 270 4.10 41.42 59.36
C THR A 270 3.21 41.19 60.59
N ILE A 271 3.30 40.02 61.24
CA ILE A 271 2.62 39.75 62.51
C ILE A 271 3.18 40.65 63.63
N GLU A 272 4.50 40.80 63.72
CA GLU A 272 5.17 41.69 64.69
C GLU A 272 4.72 43.15 64.53
N ILE A 273 4.68 43.67 63.30
CA ILE A 273 4.18 45.02 62.98
C ILE A 273 2.70 45.16 63.37
N ASN A 274 1.86 44.16 63.07
CA ASN A 274 0.44 44.19 63.46
C ASN A 274 0.25 44.18 64.99
N CYS A 275 1.11 43.48 65.74
CA CYS A 275 1.12 43.53 67.21
C CYS A 275 1.55 44.91 67.71
N LEU A 276 2.65 45.46 67.19
CA LEU A 276 3.15 46.79 67.55
C LEU A 276 2.14 47.91 67.19
N GLN A 277 1.41 47.80 66.08
CA GLN A 277 0.32 48.73 65.75
C GLN A 277 -0.86 48.62 66.74
N LYS A 278 -1.21 47.41 67.18
CA LYS A 278 -2.25 47.22 68.23
C LYS A 278 -1.81 47.80 69.56
N GLU A 279 -0.54 47.65 69.93
CA GLU A 279 0.02 48.28 71.12
C GLU A 279 0.07 49.80 70.99
N LEU A 280 0.56 50.34 69.87
CA LEU A 280 0.60 51.78 69.61
C LEU A 280 -0.80 52.42 69.66
N ASN A 281 -1.82 51.76 69.11
CA ASN A 281 -3.20 52.22 69.22
C ASN A 281 -3.67 52.21 70.69
N ARG A 282 -3.36 51.16 71.45
CA ARG A 282 -3.66 51.10 72.90
C ARG A 282 -3.03 52.27 73.66
N TRP A 283 -1.74 52.52 73.48
CA TRP A 283 -1.02 53.65 74.07
C TRP A 283 -1.61 55.00 73.63
N LYS A 284 -2.04 55.13 72.37
CA LYS A 284 -2.64 56.34 71.84
C LYS A 284 -4.00 56.61 72.45
N ASP A 285 -4.86 55.60 72.55
CA ASP A 285 -6.18 55.71 73.14
C ASP A 285 -6.06 56.10 74.62
N GLU A 286 -5.25 55.35 75.38
CA GLU A 286 -5.01 55.52 76.83
C GLU A 286 -4.37 56.89 77.15
N SER A 287 -3.34 57.33 76.41
CA SER A 287 -2.74 58.67 76.59
C SER A 287 -3.64 59.81 76.12
N SER A 288 -4.52 59.58 75.13
CA SER A 288 -5.48 60.59 74.70
C SER A 288 -6.61 60.80 75.71
N ASP A 289 -7.04 59.73 76.40
CA ASP A 289 -8.05 59.81 77.44
C ASP A 289 -7.46 60.45 78.71
N ASP A 290 -6.27 60.03 79.16
CA ASP A 290 -5.55 60.67 80.28
C ASP A 290 -5.29 62.17 80.04
N SER A 291 -4.88 62.54 78.82
CA SER A 291 -4.66 63.94 78.44
C SER A 291 -5.96 64.73 78.36
N MET A 292 -7.01 64.17 77.76
CA MET A 292 -8.35 64.79 77.73
C MET A 292 -8.92 64.95 79.14
N GLU A 293 -8.73 63.97 80.02
CA GLU A 293 -9.29 63.99 81.37
C GLU A 293 -8.51 64.91 82.30
N ASN A 294 -7.18 65.02 82.14
CA ASN A 294 -6.39 66.09 82.75
C ASN A 294 -6.80 67.48 82.25
N MET A 295 -7.08 67.64 80.95
CA MET A 295 -7.60 68.90 80.38
C MET A 295 -8.98 69.23 80.98
N LYS A 296 -9.90 68.27 81.07
CA LYS A 296 -11.22 68.43 81.72
C LYS A 296 -11.07 68.82 83.19
N ARG A 297 -10.16 68.18 83.94
CA ARG A 297 -9.83 68.54 85.34
C ARG A 297 -9.33 69.98 85.43
N LEU A 298 -8.42 70.39 84.53
CA LEU A 298 -7.85 71.75 84.51
C LEU A 298 -8.91 72.81 84.18
N VAL A 299 -9.78 72.54 83.20
CA VAL A 299 -10.92 73.41 82.86
C VAL A 299 -11.86 73.55 84.06
N ALA A 300 -12.22 72.45 84.72
CA ALA A 300 -13.07 72.50 85.91
C ALA A 300 -12.42 73.26 87.10
N THR A 301 -11.09 73.27 87.23
CA THR A 301 -10.40 74.12 88.21
C THR A 301 -10.40 75.60 87.81
N LEU A 302 -10.17 75.91 86.52
CA LEU A 302 -10.20 77.28 86.01
C LEU A 302 -11.61 77.89 86.05
N GLU A 303 -12.65 77.09 85.80
CA GLU A 303 -14.05 77.53 85.96
C GLU A 303 -14.36 77.90 87.42
N LYS A 304 -13.94 77.07 88.38
CA LYS A 304 -14.06 77.37 89.83
C LYS A 304 -13.31 78.65 90.18
N GLU A 305 -12.06 78.79 89.77
CA GLU A 305 -11.27 79.99 90.02
C GLU A 305 -11.90 81.24 89.38
N ASN A 306 -12.43 81.14 88.16
CA ASN A 306 -13.11 82.24 87.48
C ASN A 306 -14.42 82.63 88.21
N THR A 307 -15.19 81.67 88.73
CA THR A 307 -16.34 82.01 89.61
C THR A 307 -15.91 82.69 90.91
N HIS A 308 -14.79 82.26 91.51
CA HIS A 308 -14.24 82.87 92.72
C HIS A 308 -13.73 84.31 92.46
N LEU A 309 -12.94 84.51 91.41
CA LEU A 309 -12.47 85.84 90.96
C LEU A 309 -13.63 86.76 90.61
N LYS A 310 -14.72 86.22 90.02
CA LYS A 310 -15.95 87.00 89.77
C LYS A 310 -16.64 87.42 91.06
N MET A 311 -16.67 86.59 92.10
CA MET A 311 -17.17 86.97 93.42
C MET A 311 -16.29 88.04 94.08
N MET A 312 -14.96 87.83 94.12
CA MET A 312 -14.02 88.83 94.65
C MET A 312 -14.08 90.16 93.89
N LYS A 313 -14.25 90.11 92.56
CA LYS A 313 -14.46 91.33 91.75
C LYS A 313 -15.72 92.06 92.20
N ASN A 314 -16.85 91.37 92.33
CA ASN A 314 -18.10 91.99 92.76
C ASN A 314 -17.99 92.59 94.17
N GLU A 315 -17.25 91.93 95.07
CA GLU A 315 -16.96 92.42 96.42
C GLU A 315 -16.05 93.67 96.42
N LEU A 316 -14.99 93.67 95.62
CA LEU A 316 -14.12 94.84 95.43
C LEU A 316 -14.83 96.00 94.72
N GLU A 317 -15.72 95.71 93.78
CA GLU A 317 -16.53 96.71 93.07
C GLU A 317 -17.54 97.36 94.04
N ALA A 318 -18.14 96.58 94.95
CA ALA A 318 -18.95 97.10 96.05
C ALA A 318 -18.13 97.91 97.08
N ALA A 319 -16.89 97.49 97.38
CA ALA A 319 -15.98 98.23 98.25
C ALA A 319 -15.48 99.55 97.60
N LEU A 320 -15.30 99.58 96.28
CA LEU A 320 -14.85 100.76 95.56
C LEU A 320 -15.98 101.78 95.37
N GLU A 321 -17.22 101.35 95.12
CA GLU A 321 -18.40 102.23 95.15
C GLU A 321 -18.78 102.70 96.57
N SER A 322 -18.29 102.03 97.63
CA SER A 322 -18.39 102.57 99.00
C SER A 322 -17.29 103.60 99.30
N SER A 323 -16.05 103.38 98.86
CA SER A 323 -14.95 104.34 99.08
C SER A 323 -15.08 105.62 98.25
N LYS A 324 -15.63 105.53 97.03
CA LYS A 324 -15.87 106.67 96.12
C LYS A 324 -16.91 107.67 96.64
N LYS A 325 -17.64 107.33 97.71
CA LYS A 325 -18.55 108.22 98.45
C LYS A 325 -17.88 108.93 99.63
N ALA A 326 -16.59 108.67 99.89
CA ALA A 326 -15.90 109.09 101.10
C ALA A 326 -14.46 109.57 100.88
N SER A 327 -14.22 110.52 99.96
CA SER A 327 -13.09 111.49 100.05
C SER A 327 -13.11 112.54 98.92
N THR A 328 -13.20 113.82 99.29
CA THR A 328 -12.78 114.97 98.46
C THR A 328 -12.40 116.14 99.38
N ASP A 329 -11.10 116.36 99.63
CA ASP A 329 -10.49 117.72 99.74
C ASP A 329 -8.96 117.70 99.94
N LYS A 330 -8.24 118.46 99.07
CA LYS A 330 -7.08 119.36 99.31
C LYS A 330 -5.71 118.79 99.83
N ILE A 331 -4.62 118.84 99.04
CA ILE A 331 -3.63 119.93 98.71
C ILE A 331 -2.31 119.82 99.53
N ASP A 332 -1.18 119.57 98.83
CA ASP A 332 0.20 120.15 98.84
C ASP A 332 0.81 120.92 100.06
N PRO A 333 2.14 121.27 100.10
CA PRO A 333 3.39 120.52 99.79
C PRO A 333 4.63 120.76 100.74
N ILE A 334 5.67 119.90 100.63
CA ILE A 334 7.17 120.11 100.57
C ILE A 334 7.76 121.47 101.12
N PRO A 335 8.82 121.56 102.00
CA PRO A 335 10.24 121.22 101.67
C PRO A 335 11.26 120.85 102.80
N SER A 336 12.53 120.65 102.40
CA SER A 336 13.75 120.21 103.12
C SER A 336 14.47 121.25 104.00
N GLU A 337 15.44 120.81 104.82
CA GLU A 337 16.50 121.68 105.40
C GLU A 337 17.85 120.94 105.61
N ASN A 338 18.98 121.67 105.58
CA ASN A 338 20.35 121.11 105.63
C ASN A 338 21.41 122.15 106.12
N LEU A 339 22.33 121.74 107.02
CA LEU A 339 23.68 122.31 107.33
C LEU A 339 23.92 123.82 107.65
N LYS A 340 24.34 124.12 108.90
CA LYS A 340 25.46 125.01 109.38
C LYS A 340 25.39 125.11 110.93
N VAL A 341 26.44 125.10 111.77
CA VAL A 341 27.77 125.77 111.85
C VAL A 341 27.70 127.27 112.14
N ASP A 342 27.92 127.65 113.42
CA ASP A 342 28.87 128.69 113.89
C ASP A 342 28.73 128.95 115.41
N SER A 343 29.83 129.28 116.10
CA SER A 343 29.94 130.40 117.08
C SER A 343 31.31 130.44 117.80
N SER A 344 31.70 131.63 118.28
CA SER A 344 33.05 132.02 118.74
C SER A 344 33.10 132.38 120.24
N GLY A 345 34.29 132.43 120.87
CA GLY A 345 34.40 132.92 122.26
C GLY A 345 35.80 132.96 122.93
N SER A 346 36.53 134.07 122.74
CA SER A 346 37.52 134.67 123.66
C SER A 346 38.88 133.98 123.96
N SER A 347 39.89 134.84 124.10
CA SER A 347 41.30 134.59 124.51
C SER A 347 41.49 134.84 126.04
N PRO A 348 42.71 134.87 126.64
CA PRO A 348 44.06 134.60 126.08
C PRO A 348 45.02 133.75 126.97
N GLY A 349 46.10 133.19 126.39
CA GLY A 349 47.33 132.96 127.18
C GLY A 349 48.37 131.95 126.69
N LYS A 350 49.22 132.31 125.72
CA LYS A 350 50.64 131.93 125.45
C LYS A 350 51.22 130.51 125.76
N LYS A 351 50.42 129.53 126.16
CA LYS A 351 50.76 128.10 126.30
C LYS A 351 49.87 127.23 125.42
N GLU A 352 48.66 127.70 125.11
CA GLU A 352 47.79 127.09 124.10
C GLU A 352 48.43 127.07 122.71
N THR A 353 49.25 128.07 122.36
CA THR A 353 49.97 128.10 121.06
C THR A 353 50.90 126.92 120.86
N GLU A 354 51.47 126.37 121.93
CA GLU A 354 52.40 125.26 121.89
C GLU A 354 51.67 123.91 121.92
N LEU A 355 50.56 123.81 122.69
CA LEU A 355 49.64 122.67 122.61
C LEU A 355 48.91 122.59 121.26
N SER A 356 48.57 123.73 120.65
CA SER A 356 48.01 123.77 119.30
C SER A 356 49.04 123.46 118.23
N LEU A 357 50.32 123.78 118.45
CA LEU A 357 51.42 123.36 117.57
C LEU A 357 51.65 121.86 117.66
N GLN A 358 51.70 121.28 118.86
CA GLN A 358 51.78 119.82 119.03
C GLN A 358 50.55 119.10 118.49
N LYS A 359 49.35 119.67 118.65
CA LYS A 359 48.12 119.14 118.06
C LYS A 359 48.20 119.20 116.53
N LEU A 360 48.54 120.35 115.95
CA LEU A 360 48.70 120.51 114.51
C LEU A 360 49.80 119.60 113.95
N GLU A 361 50.90 119.39 114.68
CA GLU A 361 51.97 118.46 114.30
C GLU A 361 51.50 117.00 114.36
N LYS A 362 50.69 116.63 115.36
CA LYS A 362 50.06 115.32 115.45
C LYS A 362 49.08 115.11 114.31
N ASP A 363 48.20 116.07 114.05
CA ASP A 363 47.20 116.06 112.98
C ASP A 363 47.91 116.03 111.59
N LEU A 364 49.06 116.71 111.44
CA LEU A 364 49.92 116.65 110.24
C LEU A 364 50.59 115.28 110.06
N LYS A 365 51.01 114.63 111.16
CA LYS A 365 51.54 113.26 111.13
C LYS A 365 50.44 112.24 110.82
N GLU A 366 49.26 112.40 111.40
CA GLU A 366 48.09 111.55 111.18
C GLU A 366 47.62 111.65 109.73
N THR A 367 47.42 112.86 109.21
CA THR A 367 47.13 113.09 107.78
C THR A 367 48.25 112.62 106.85
N CYS A 368 49.52 112.68 107.27
CA CYS A 368 50.61 112.04 106.53
C CYS A 368 50.47 110.51 106.50
N CYS A 369 50.20 109.86 107.65
CA CYS A 369 49.99 108.42 107.71
C CYS A 369 48.73 107.99 106.94
N GLU A 370 47.66 108.77 106.95
CA GLU A 370 46.45 108.53 106.15
C GLU A 370 46.71 108.70 104.66
N ARG A 371 47.46 109.74 104.26
CA ARG A 371 47.94 109.94 102.88
C ARG A 371 48.81 108.75 102.44
N ASP A 372 49.71 108.25 103.28
CA ASP A 372 50.57 107.12 102.97
C ASP A 372 49.78 105.79 102.89
N ARG A 373 48.78 105.58 103.76
CA ARG A 373 47.81 104.46 103.62
C ARG A 373 46.99 104.57 102.33
N ALA A 374 46.50 105.77 102.01
CA ALA A 374 45.73 106.01 100.77
C ALA A 374 46.60 105.80 99.53
N LEU A 375 47.89 106.14 99.57
CA LEU A 375 48.85 105.82 98.51
C LEU A 375 49.15 104.31 98.41
N GLN A 376 49.20 103.59 99.52
CA GLN A 376 49.31 102.13 99.54
C GLN A 376 48.07 101.46 98.94
N GLU A 377 46.87 101.86 99.35
CA GLU A 377 45.61 101.35 98.77
C GLU A 377 45.45 101.74 97.29
N LEU A 378 45.83 102.97 96.89
CA LEU A 378 45.89 103.36 95.48
C LEU A 378 46.85 102.48 94.68
N THR A 379 48.00 102.12 95.26
CA THR A 379 49.00 101.25 94.61
C THR A 379 48.49 99.82 94.50
N ARG A 380 47.86 99.29 95.57
CA ARG A 380 47.19 97.98 95.56
C ARG A 380 46.08 97.92 94.51
N LEU A 381 45.24 98.96 94.43
CA LEU A 381 44.10 99.00 93.52
C LEU A 381 44.55 99.19 92.07
N LYS A 382 45.63 99.94 91.82
CA LYS A 382 46.32 99.97 90.51
C LYS A 382 46.90 98.62 90.12
N GLN A 383 47.57 97.92 91.05
CA GLN A 383 48.14 96.60 90.81
C GLN A 383 47.03 95.58 90.51
N HIS A 384 45.96 95.55 91.29
CA HIS A 384 44.80 94.68 91.04
C HIS A 384 44.07 95.01 89.73
N LEU A 385 43.97 96.29 89.34
CA LEU A 385 43.45 96.67 88.02
C LEU A 385 44.38 96.22 86.88
N LEU A 386 45.70 96.25 87.08
CA LEU A 386 46.67 95.76 86.10
C LEU A 386 46.61 94.23 85.98
N GLU A 387 46.60 93.51 87.11
CA GLU A 387 46.44 92.05 87.19
C GLU A 387 45.13 91.59 86.53
N LYS A 388 44.02 92.28 86.82
CA LYS A 388 42.74 92.00 86.16
C LYS A 388 42.77 92.30 84.66
N ALA A 389 43.45 93.37 84.24
CA ALA A 389 43.60 93.68 82.81
C ALA A 389 44.50 92.66 82.10
N THR A 390 45.53 92.11 82.76
CA THR A 390 46.33 91.02 82.20
C THR A 390 45.56 89.70 82.17
N GLU A 391 44.79 89.36 83.21
CA GLU A 391 43.92 88.16 83.24
C GLU A 391 42.82 88.24 82.17
N GLU A 392 42.21 89.42 81.97
CA GLU A 392 41.25 89.66 80.90
C GLU A 392 41.90 89.61 79.51
N SER A 393 43.16 90.06 79.36
CA SER A 393 43.94 89.91 78.13
C SER A 393 44.29 88.45 77.82
N GLU A 394 44.80 87.70 78.81
CA GLU A 394 45.11 86.28 78.67
C GLU A 394 43.85 85.49 78.31
N LYS A 395 42.71 85.79 78.93
CA LYS A 395 41.41 85.21 78.55
C LYS A 395 40.99 85.58 77.13
N MET A 396 41.21 86.82 76.67
CA MET A 396 40.92 87.20 75.28
C MET A 396 41.82 86.46 74.28
N ASP A 397 43.08 86.19 74.63
CA ASP A 397 43.99 85.39 73.81
C ASP A 397 43.59 83.90 73.80
N GLU A 398 43.14 83.35 74.94
CA GLU A 398 42.56 82.00 75.03
C GLU A 398 41.26 81.87 74.21
N ASP A 399 40.31 82.80 74.38
CA ASP A 399 39.06 82.85 73.61
C ASP A 399 39.37 82.99 72.10
N SER A 400 40.35 83.81 71.71
CA SER A 400 40.80 83.97 70.32
C SER A 400 41.38 82.68 69.75
N LYS A 401 42.18 81.95 70.55
CA LYS A 401 42.72 80.65 70.17
C LYS A 401 41.62 79.61 69.98
N VAL A 402 40.64 79.55 70.89
CA VAL A 402 39.48 78.65 70.77
C VAL A 402 38.64 78.99 69.52
N ILE A 403 38.45 80.27 69.21
CA ILE A 403 37.76 80.71 68.00
C ILE A 403 38.52 80.25 66.74
N GLU A 404 39.85 80.33 66.71
CA GLU A 404 40.63 79.90 65.55
C GLU A 404 40.65 78.36 65.39
N GLU A 405 40.80 77.60 66.49
CA GLU A 405 40.65 76.14 66.48
C GLU A 405 39.25 75.71 65.98
N LEU A 406 38.19 76.44 66.35
CA LEU A 406 36.83 76.22 65.83
C LEU A 406 36.69 76.59 64.35
N ARG A 407 37.37 77.64 63.87
CA ARG A 407 37.41 78.00 62.44
C ARG A 407 38.11 76.93 61.62
N GLU A 408 39.32 76.52 62.02
CA GLU A 408 40.07 75.44 61.35
C GLU A 408 39.25 74.15 61.30
N ARG A 409 38.61 73.76 62.40
CA ARG A 409 37.74 72.59 62.46
C ARG A 409 36.53 72.73 61.53
N ASN A 410 35.93 73.91 61.43
CA ASN A 410 34.81 74.17 60.53
C ASN A 410 35.24 74.18 59.04
N GLU A 411 36.42 74.73 58.73
CA GLU A 411 37.04 74.71 57.41
C GLU A 411 37.33 73.27 56.96
N TYR A 412 37.91 72.46 57.85
CA TYR A 412 38.14 71.02 57.64
C TYR A 412 36.83 70.25 57.42
N GLN A 413 35.79 70.52 58.22
CA GLN A 413 34.46 69.93 58.03
C GLN A 413 33.84 70.33 56.69
N ARG A 414 33.94 71.61 56.28
CA ARG A 414 33.49 72.07 54.95
C ARG A 414 34.25 71.37 53.83
N ALA A 415 35.57 71.19 53.94
CA ALA A 415 36.37 70.46 52.98
C ALA A 415 35.98 68.97 52.90
N GLN A 416 35.72 68.32 54.04
CA GLN A 416 35.25 66.94 54.11
C GLN A 416 33.87 66.78 53.46
N VAL A 417 32.92 67.67 53.75
CA VAL A 417 31.58 67.69 53.12
C VAL A 417 31.71 67.87 51.61
N ALA A 418 32.48 68.86 51.13
CA ALA A 418 32.69 69.07 49.70
C ALA A 418 33.37 67.89 48.99
N HIS A 419 34.24 67.14 49.69
CA HIS A 419 34.80 65.90 49.16
C HIS A 419 33.74 64.78 49.07
N LEU A 420 32.92 64.60 50.11
CA LEU A 420 31.83 63.62 50.12
C LEU A 420 30.75 63.94 49.08
N GLU A 421 30.41 65.22 48.87
CA GLU A 421 29.51 65.66 47.81
C GLU A 421 30.05 65.37 46.42
N LYS A 422 31.35 65.62 46.16
CA LYS A 422 32.00 65.26 44.89
C LYS A 422 32.01 63.74 44.68
N ALA A 423 32.31 62.96 45.71
CA ALA A 423 32.28 61.51 45.65
C ALA A 423 30.87 60.97 45.40
N LEU A 424 29.84 61.55 46.03
CA LEU A 424 28.43 61.22 45.83
C LEU A 424 27.98 61.55 44.41
N ASN A 425 28.29 62.75 43.90
CA ASN A 425 27.96 63.16 42.53
C ASN A 425 28.64 62.26 41.48
N MET A 426 29.89 61.87 41.71
CA MET A 426 30.60 60.91 40.86
C MET A 426 29.97 59.51 40.92
N ALA A 427 29.57 59.05 42.11
CA ALA A 427 28.88 57.77 42.27
C ALA A 427 27.50 57.76 41.60
N MET A 428 26.74 58.87 41.64
CA MET A 428 25.47 59.03 40.93
C MET A 428 25.68 59.00 39.40
N ALA A 429 26.66 59.76 38.88
CA ALA A 429 26.98 59.76 37.45
C ALA A 429 27.38 58.35 36.95
N ASN A 430 28.26 57.66 37.68
CA ASN A 430 28.64 56.28 37.37
C ASN A 430 27.42 55.32 37.42
N GLN A 431 26.49 55.53 38.37
CA GLN A 431 25.27 54.73 38.45
C GLN A 431 24.32 54.99 37.26
N GLU A 432 24.25 56.23 36.75
CA GLU A 432 23.48 56.57 35.56
C GLU A 432 24.10 55.99 34.28
N GLU A 433 25.42 56.04 34.14
CA GLU A 433 26.14 55.39 33.03
C GLU A 433 25.89 53.87 33.01
N VAL A 434 26.00 53.20 34.17
CA VAL A 434 25.69 51.76 34.28
C VAL A 434 24.23 51.46 33.96
N LYS A 435 23.27 52.31 34.37
CA LYS A 435 21.85 52.17 33.98
C LYS A 435 21.67 52.30 32.46
N LEU A 436 22.33 53.27 31.82
CA LEU A 436 22.27 53.46 30.36
C LEU A 436 22.89 52.28 29.60
N MET A 437 24.05 51.78 30.04
CA MET A 437 24.66 50.57 29.49
C MET A 437 23.75 49.34 29.61
N ASN A 438 23.17 49.12 30.79
CA ASN A 438 22.25 48.00 31.01
C ASN A 438 20.99 48.10 30.14
N ASN A 439 20.39 49.29 30.01
CA ASN A 439 19.25 49.51 29.12
C ASN A 439 19.59 49.24 27.65
N ASN A 440 20.80 49.60 27.20
CA ASN A 440 21.28 49.30 25.85
C ASN A 440 21.45 47.78 25.64
N GLU A 441 22.03 47.07 26.61
CA GLU A 441 22.20 45.60 26.51
C GLU A 441 20.85 44.85 26.61
N ILE A 442 19.90 45.35 27.40
CA ILE A 442 18.51 44.88 27.43
C ILE A 442 17.84 45.11 26.06
N GLN A 443 18.07 46.25 25.41
CA GLN A 443 17.54 46.51 24.08
C GLN A 443 18.16 45.59 23.01
N LYS A 444 19.47 45.38 23.01
CA LYS A 444 20.13 44.42 22.09
C LYS A 444 19.64 43.00 22.30
N SER A 445 19.57 42.54 23.55
CA SER A 445 19.11 41.18 23.86
C SER A 445 17.64 40.99 23.47
N LYS A 446 16.79 42.02 23.63
CA LYS A 446 15.43 42.04 23.10
C LYS A 446 15.39 41.93 21.56
N GLU A 447 16.21 42.69 20.84
CA GLU A 447 16.30 42.61 19.38
C GLU A 447 16.81 41.23 18.89
N ILE A 448 17.72 40.60 19.63
CA ILE A 448 18.17 39.23 19.38
C ILE A 448 17.03 38.23 19.61
N ILE A 449 16.27 38.37 20.70
CA ILE A 449 15.08 37.55 20.98
C ILE A 449 14.03 37.71 19.88
N ASP A 450 13.75 38.94 19.44
CA ASP A 450 12.79 39.20 18.35
C ASP A 450 13.27 38.62 17.00
N ASN A 451 14.57 38.66 16.72
CA ASN A 451 15.17 38.00 15.55
C ASN A 451 15.04 36.48 15.61
N LEU A 452 15.31 35.87 16.77
CA LEU A 452 15.18 34.44 17.01
C LEU A 452 13.72 33.99 16.94
N ASN A 453 12.78 34.74 17.52
CA ASN A 453 11.35 34.50 17.41
C ASN A 453 10.89 34.56 15.94
N LYS A 454 11.34 35.56 15.16
CA LYS A 454 11.04 35.64 13.72
C LYS A 454 11.59 34.44 12.94
N LYS A 455 12.80 33.97 13.27
CA LYS A 455 13.38 32.74 12.68
C LYS A 455 12.58 31.50 13.07
N LEU A 456 12.18 31.37 14.34
CA LEU A 456 11.35 30.28 14.85
C LEU A 456 9.98 30.24 14.15
N THR A 457 9.31 31.39 13.99
CA THR A 457 8.03 31.47 13.25
C THR A 457 8.20 31.09 11.78
N ASN A 458 9.30 31.49 11.13
CA ASN A 458 9.58 31.08 9.75
C ASN A 458 9.90 29.58 9.65
N CYS A 459 10.60 29.01 10.63
CA CYS A 459 10.84 27.57 10.70
C CYS A 459 9.52 26.81 10.86
N MET A 460 8.65 27.24 11.79
CA MET A 460 7.33 26.64 12.01
C MET A 460 6.49 26.65 10.72
N ARG A 461 6.36 27.81 10.06
CA ARG A 461 5.67 27.91 8.75
C ARG A 461 6.23 26.97 7.68
N THR A 462 7.53 26.70 7.72
CA THR A 462 8.19 25.77 6.77
C THR A 462 7.87 24.32 7.11
N ILE A 463 7.76 23.99 8.40
CA ILE A 463 7.29 22.68 8.90
C ILE A 463 5.81 22.50 8.53
N ASP A 464 4.93 23.46 8.86
CA ASP A 464 3.50 23.43 8.52
C ASP A 464 3.28 23.21 7.01
N ALA A 465 4.06 23.89 6.16
CA ALA A 465 4.01 23.70 4.71
C ALA A 465 4.45 22.30 4.27
N LYS A 466 5.46 21.72 4.92
CA LYS A 466 5.92 20.35 4.65
C LYS A 466 4.96 19.28 5.15
N ASP A 467 4.27 19.52 6.27
CA ASP A 467 3.22 18.62 6.75
C ASP A 467 2.02 18.58 5.80
N VAL A 468 1.66 19.73 5.20
CA VAL A 468 0.66 19.79 4.12
C VAL A 468 1.15 19.07 2.84
N GLU A 469 2.41 19.22 2.45
CA GLU A 469 2.99 18.46 1.33
C GLU A 469 2.95 16.94 1.59
N LEU A 470 3.32 16.49 2.80
CA LEU A 470 3.29 15.09 3.20
C LEU A 470 1.87 14.53 3.23
N LEU A 471 0.90 15.28 3.75
CA LEU A 471 -0.51 14.89 3.72
C LEU A 471 -1.05 14.74 2.29
N ASN A 472 -0.67 15.66 1.39
CA ASN A 472 -1.03 15.58 -0.02
C ASN A 472 -0.39 14.36 -0.72
N LEU A 473 0.88 14.07 -0.43
CA LEU A 473 1.60 12.88 -0.92
C LEU A 473 0.98 11.58 -0.40
N GLN A 474 0.65 11.51 0.89
CA GLN A 474 -0.05 10.38 1.50
C GLN A 474 -1.45 10.17 0.89
N THR A 475 -2.18 11.26 0.63
CA THR A 475 -3.48 11.23 -0.04
C THR A 475 -3.36 10.70 -1.47
N ALA A 476 -2.38 11.19 -2.24
CA ALA A 476 -2.11 10.72 -3.60
C ALA A 476 -1.69 9.24 -3.62
N LEU A 477 -0.85 8.79 -2.69
CA LEU A 477 -0.51 7.37 -2.54
C LEU A 477 -1.74 6.52 -2.21
N GLY A 478 -2.62 6.98 -1.30
CA GLY A 478 -3.89 6.32 -1.02
C GLY A 478 -4.79 6.18 -2.26
N GLN A 479 -4.85 7.23 -3.09
CA GLN A 479 -5.57 7.20 -4.37
C GLN A 479 -4.92 6.20 -5.36
N TYR A 480 -3.59 6.16 -5.46
CA TYR A 480 -2.89 5.18 -6.31
C TYR A 480 -3.13 3.73 -5.87
N TYR A 481 -3.17 3.44 -4.56
CA TYR A 481 -3.51 2.11 -4.07
C TYR A 481 -4.96 1.73 -4.39
N ALA A 482 -5.91 2.66 -4.24
CA ALA A 482 -7.31 2.44 -4.63
C ALA A 482 -7.46 2.22 -6.16
N GLU A 483 -6.72 2.98 -6.99
CA GLU A 483 -6.70 2.79 -8.44
C GLU A 483 -6.06 1.45 -8.83
N LEU A 484 -5.01 1.02 -8.13
CA LEU A 484 -4.36 -0.28 -8.33
C LEU A 484 -5.31 -1.42 -7.99
N GLU A 485 -5.99 -1.36 -6.85
CA GLU A 485 -7.00 -2.36 -6.46
C GLU A 485 -8.16 -2.42 -7.46
N ALA A 486 -8.65 -1.26 -7.94
CA ALA A 486 -9.67 -1.19 -8.98
C ALA A 486 -9.20 -1.80 -10.31
N LYS A 487 -7.92 -1.60 -10.70
CA LYS A 487 -7.32 -2.24 -11.87
C LYS A 487 -7.17 -3.75 -11.70
N VAL A 488 -6.75 -4.23 -10.53
CA VAL A 488 -6.68 -5.67 -10.22
C VAL A 488 -8.05 -6.31 -10.34
N LYS A 489 -9.08 -5.75 -9.70
CA LYS A 489 -10.47 -6.22 -9.83
C LYS A 489 -10.95 -6.23 -11.28
N LYS A 490 -10.66 -5.17 -12.05
CA LYS A 490 -11.00 -5.12 -13.48
C LYS A 490 -10.30 -6.21 -14.28
N ASN A 491 -9.01 -6.47 -14.04
CA ASN A 491 -8.28 -7.53 -14.72
C ASN A 491 -8.86 -8.91 -14.36
N GLU A 492 -9.20 -9.16 -13.10
CA GLU A 492 -9.85 -10.38 -12.65
C GLU A 492 -11.25 -10.57 -13.29
N HIS A 493 -12.01 -9.48 -13.53
CA HIS A 493 -13.24 -9.54 -14.32
C HIS A 493 -12.97 -9.92 -15.78
N LEU A 494 -12.01 -9.27 -16.43
CA LEU A 494 -11.63 -9.58 -17.81
C LEU A 494 -11.08 -11.01 -17.97
N GLU A 495 -10.37 -11.52 -16.97
CA GLU A 495 -9.86 -12.91 -16.96
C GLU A 495 -11.00 -13.93 -16.86
N ARG A 496 -12.01 -13.68 -16.00
CA ARG A 496 -13.22 -14.51 -15.95
C ARG A 496 -14.02 -14.45 -17.27
N ASP A 497 -14.17 -13.27 -17.86
CA ASP A 497 -14.88 -13.11 -19.14
C ASP A 497 -14.14 -13.82 -20.29
N LEU A 498 -12.80 -13.77 -20.30
CA LEU A 498 -11.96 -14.54 -21.24
C LEU A 498 -12.10 -16.05 -21.01
N ALA A 499 -12.08 -16.52 -19.77
CA ALA A 499 -12.27 -17.92 -19.44
C ALA A 499 -13.63 -18.43 -19.96
N LEU A 500 -14.72 -17.70 -19.69
CA LEU A 500 -16.06 -18.02 -20.21
C LEU A 500 -16.09 -18.03 -21.74
N ALA A 501 -15.50 -17.04 -22.41
CA ALA A 501 -15.41 -17.02 -23.87
C ALA A 501 -14.59 -18.19 -24.44
N THR A 502 -13.54 -18.63 -23.75
CA THR A 502 -12.78 -19.83 -24.15
C THR A 502 -13.57 -21.13 -23.92
N GLU A 503 -14.36 -21.22 -22.85
CA GLU A 503 -15.26 -22.35 -22.60
C GLU A 503 -16.37 -22.43 -23.64
N GLU A 504 -17.01 -21.31 -23.98
CA GLU A 504 -18.01 -21.24 -25.06
C GLU A 504 -17.41 -21.61 -26.41
N SER A 505 -16.19 -21.14 -26.73
CA SER A 505 -15.45 -21.50 -27.94
C SER A 505 -15.12 -23.00 -27.98
N ALA A 506 -14.67 -23.57 -26.86
CA ALA A 506 -14.41 -25.01 -26.75
C ALA A 506 -15.70 -25.85 -26.91
N ARG A 507 -16.81 -25.41 -26.32
CA ARG A 507 -18.14 -26.03 -26.46
C ARG A 507 -18.64 -26.01 -27.91
N LEU A 508 -18.49 -24.87 -28.59
CA LEU A 508 -18.85 -24.75 -30.01
C LEU A 508 -17.93 -25.60 -30.91
N THR A 509 -16.65 -25.70 -30.57
CA THR A 509 -15.69 -26.56 -31.29
C THR A 509 -16.03 -28.05 -31.11
N GLY A 510 -16.43 -28.46 -29.90
CA GLY A 510 -16.92 -29.82 -29.64
C GLY A 510 -18.15 -30.16 -30.50
N LEU A 511 -19.18 -29.31 -30.46
CA LEU A 511 -20.39 -29.48 -31.28
C LEU A 511 -20.11 -29.49 -32.79
N LEU A 512 -19.10 -28.73 -33.26
CA LEU A 512 -18.67 -28.76 -34.65
C LEU A 512 -18.00 -30.10 -35.01
N ASN A 513 -17.11 -30.60 -34.16
CA ASN A 513 -16.45 -31.89 -34.36
C ASN A 513 -17.47 -33.04 -34.36
N ASP A 514 -18.43 -33.05 -33.41
CA ASP A 514 -19.50 -34.05 -33.36
C ASP A 514 -20.35 -34.05 -34.65
N ALA A 515 -20.66 -32.85 -35.17
CA ALA A 515 -21.39 -32.69 -36.43
C ALA A 515 -20.59 -33.16 -37.65
N ASP A 516 -19.28 -32.90 -37.69
CA ASP A 516 -18.38 -33.38 -38.73
C ASP A 516 -18.19 -34.92 -38.68
N GLU A 517 -18.08 -35.51 -37.49
CA GLU A 517 -18.05 -36.98 -37.31
C GLU A 517 -19.36 -37.63 -37.79
N HIS A 518 -20.51 -37.05 -37.45
CA HIS A 518 -21.82 -37.48 -37.97
C HIS A 518 -21.93 -37.32 -39.49
N ALA A 519 -21.38 -36.24 -40.06
CA ALA A 519 -21.37 -36.02 -41.51
C ALA A 519 -20.50 -37.07 -42.23
N GLU A 520 -19.29 -37.34 -41.73
CA GLU A 520 -18.41 -38.37 -42.26
C GLU A 520 -18.94 -39.80 -42.01
N PHE A 521 -19.73 -40.03 -40.95
CA PHE A 521 -20.46 -41.29 -40.76
C PHE A 521 -21.55 -41.45 -41.83
N SER A 522 -22.42 -40.47 -42.00
CA SER A 522 -23.48 -40.50 -43.03
C SER A 522 -22.92 -40.60 -44.46
N LYS A 523 -21.74 -40.02 -44.70
CA LYS A 523 -21.01 -40.15 -45.97
C LYS A 523 -20.49 -41.57 -46.18
N ARG A 524 -19.87 -42.19 -45.18
CA ARG A 524 -19.45 -43.61 -45.23
C ARG A 524 -20.63 -44.55 -45.49
N GLU A 525 -21.77 -44.32 -44.84
CA GLU A 525 -23.00 -45.11 -45.11
C GLU A 525 -23.50 -44.93 -46.56
N LYS A 526 -23.51 -43.69 -47.08
CA LYS A 526 -23.87 -43.42 -48.48
C LYS A 526 -22.90 -44.09 -49.46
N GLU A 527 -21.60 -44.06 -49.18
CA GLU A 527 -20.59 -44.76 -49.98
C GLU A 527 -20.82 -46.29 -49.94
N GLU A 528 -21.11 -46.87 -48.78
CA GLU A 528 -21.46 -48.29 -48.67
C GLU A 528 -22.73 -48.64 -49.47
N ILE A 529 -23.79 -47.83 -49.35
CA ILE A 529 -25.04 -47.98 -50.13
C ILE A 529 -24.76 -47.89 -51.63
N LEU A 530 -23.93 -46.95 -52.09
CA LEU A 530 -23.55 -46.83 -53.51
C LEU A 530 -22.77 -48.05 -54.02
N THR A 531 -21.90 -48.66 -53.20
CA THR A 531 -21.21 -49.91 -53.60
C THR A 531 -22.17 -51.09 -53.70
N LYS A 532 -23.11 -51.22 -52.74
CA LYS A 532 -24.19 -52.22 -52.78
C LYS A 532 -25.09 -52.02 -54.00
N LEU A 533 -25.49 -50.78 -54.29
CA LEU A 533 -26.26 -50.42 -55.47
C LEU A 533 -25.53 -50.87 -56.74
N SER A 534 -24.26 -50.47 -56.92
CA SER A 534 -23.44 -50.88 -58.08
C SER A 534 -23.30 -52.40 -58.22
N GLN A 535 -23.24 -53.15 -57.12
CA GLN A 535 -23.27 -54.61 -57.14
C GLN A 535 -24.63 -55.14 -57.62
N THR A 536 -25.74 -54.60 -57.12
CA THR A 536 -27.09 -55.02 -57.56
C THR A 536 -27.37 -54.66 -59.02
N GLU A 537 -26.93 -53.49 -59.50
CA GLU A 537 -27.01 -53.08 -60.90
C GLU A 537 -26.23 -54.04 -61.82
N ARG A 538 -25.05 -54.48 -61.40
CA ARG A 538 -24.24 -55.46 -62.14
C ARG A 538 -24.93 -56.82 -62.21
N MET A 539 -25.45 -57.34 -61.09
CA MET A 539 -26.22 -58.59 -61.06
C MET A 539 -27.51 -58.49 -61.88
N LEU A 540 -28.15 -57.32 -61.92
CA LEU A 540 -29.33 -57.04 -62.74
C LEU A 540 -28.99 -57.02 -64.23
N ALA A 541 -27.87 -56.39 -64.61
CA ALA A 541 -27.38 -56.39 -65.99
C ALA A 541 -27.01 -57.80 -66.47
N GLU A 542 -26.31 -58.59 -65.65
CA GLU A 542 -26.03 -60.01 -65.89
C GLU A 542 -27.33 -60.85 -65.95
N GLY A 543 -28.31 -60.55 -65.10
CA GLY A 543 -29.66 -61.13 -65.15
C GLY A 543 -30.35 -60.84 -66.49
N LYS A 544 -30.34 -59.58 -66.93
CA LYS A 544 -30.92 -59.14 -68.20
C LYS A 544 -30.23 -59.80 -69.41
N ILE A 545 -28.90 -59.93 -69.39
CA ILE A 545 -28.16 -60.66 -70.43
C ILE A 545 -28.58 -62.13 -70.47
N ARG A 546 -28.74 -62.79 -69.31
CA ARG A 546 -29.24 -64.18 -69.24
C ARG A 546 -30.67 -64.30 -69.75
N VAL A 547 -31.55 -63.36 -69.42
CA VAL A 547 -32.94 -63.34 -69.93
C VAL A 547 -32.95 -63.15 -71.45
N ASN A 548 -32.24 -62.16 -71.98
CA ASN A 548 -32.15 -61.93 -73.44
C ASN A 548 -31.65 -63.19 -74.18
N LYS A 549 -30.67 -63.90 -73.63
CA LYS A 549 -30.18 -65.17 -74.21
C LYS A 549 -31.25 -66.27 -74.17
N LEU A 550 -31.96 -66.42 -73.06
CA LEU A 550 -33.07 -67.37 -72.94
C LEU A 550 -34.23 -67.01 -73.88
N GLU A 551 -34.51 -65.73 -74.11
CA GLU A 551 -35.49 -65.25 -75.10
C GLU A 551 -35.05 -65.58 -76.53
N GLU A 552 -33.78 -65.37 -76.88
CA GLU A 552 -33.21 -65.73 -78.18
C GLU A 552 -33.31 -67.25 -78.43
N ASP A 553 -32.93 -68.05 -77.44
CA ASP A 553 -33.02 -69.52 -77.51
C ASP A 553 -34.48 -70.00 -77.53
N ASN A 554 -35.41 -69.34 -76.82
CA ASN A 554 -36.85 -69.60 -76.93
C ASN A 554 -37.38 -69.26 -78.34
N GLY A 555 -36.89 -68.17 -78.94
CA GLY A 555 -37.18 -67.78 -80.31
C GLY A 555 -36.73 -68.82 -81.32
N LYS A 556 -35.50 -69.34 -81.19
CA LYS A 556 -34.98 -70.46 -82.01
C LYS A 556 -35.85 -71.71 -81.87
N LEU A 557 -36.23 -72.07 -80.63
CA LEU A 557 -37.09 -73.23 -80.35
C LEU A 557 -38.49 -73.06 -80.96
N ARG A 558 -39.11 -71.86 -80.85
CA ARG A 558 -40.38 -71.55 -81.52
C ARG A 558 -40.29 -71.66 -83.03
N HIS A 559 -39.22 -71.14 -83.63
CA HIS A 559 -39.04 -71.22 -85.08
C HIS A 559 -38.78 -72.66 -85.56
N ALA A 560 -38.01 -73.46 -84.82
CA ALA A 560 -37.82 -74.88 -85.11
C ALA A 560 -39.13 -75.68 -84.99
N LEU A 561 -39.96 -75.36 -83.99
CA LEU A 561 -41.30 -75.91 -83.84
C LEU A 561 -42.21 -75.52 -85.01
N GLU A 562 -42.21 -74.25 -85.41
CA GLU A 562 -42.98 -73.73 -86.55
C GLU A 562 -42.56 -74.36 -87.89
N GLN A 563 -41.25 -74.54 -88.11
CA GLN A 563 -40.73 -75.27 -89.27
C GLN A 563 -41.17 -76.74 -89.27
N SER A 564 -41.15 -77.41 -88.11
CA SER A 564 -41.58 -78.82 -88.02
C SER A 564 -43.09 -78.98 -88.22
N MET A 565 -43.89 -78.06 -87.66
CA MET A 565 -45.34 -77.95 -87.90
C MET A 565 -45.65 -77.68 -89.38
N THR A 566 -44.90 -76.79 -90.03
CA THR A 566 -45.04 -76.47 -91.46
C THR A 566 -44.68 -77.67 -92.33
N ARG A 567 -43.62 -78.40 -91.99
CA ARG A 567 -43.24 -79.65 -92.68
C ARG A 567 -44.31 -80.73 -92.52
N LEU A 568 -44.89 -80.88 -91.32
CA LEU A 568 -45.98 -81.82 -91.05
C LEU A 568 -47.23 -81.47 -91.86
N ASN A 569 -47.69 -80.21 -91.78
CA ASN A 569 -48.87 -79.73 -92.52
C ASN A 569 -48.69 -79.90 -94.04
N ARG A 570 -47.49 -79.60 -94.57
CA ARG A 570 -47.17 -79.79 -95.99
C ARG A 570 -47.14 -81.26 -96.41
N MET A 571 -46.73 -82.17 -95.51
CA MET A 571 -46.81 -83.62 -95.75
C MET A 571 -48.23 -84.18 -95.61
N SER A 572 -49.11 -83.52 -94.84
CA SER A 572 -50.51 -83.92 -94.66
C SER A 572 -51.44 -83.45 -95.79
N MET A 573 -51.12 -82.34 -96.47
CA MET A 573 -51.98 -81.80 -97.54
C MET A 573 -51.99 -82.64 -98.83
N ASP A 574 -50.93 -83.41 -99.10
CA ASP A 574 -50.79 -84.18 -100.35
C ASP A 574 -51.44 -85.57 -100.31
N SER A 575 -51.88 -86.07 -99.14
CA SER A 575 -52.46 -87.42 -98.98
C SER A 575 -53.97 -87.52 -99.09
N ASP A 576 -54.70 -86.43 -98.80
CA ASP A 576 -56.11 -86.52 -98.40
C ASP A 576 -57.12 -86.48 -99.56
N PHE A 577 -56.66 -86.34 -100.81
CA PHE A 577 -57.52 -86.17 -101.99
C PHE A 577 -57.38 -87.26 -103.08
N LEU A 578 -56.59 -88.33 -102.85
CA LEU A 578 -56.28 -89.34 -103.88
C LEU A 578 -56.63 -90.78 -103.46
N VAL A 579 -57.92 -91.11 -103.47
CA VAL A 579 -58.36 -92.52 -103.42
C VAL A 579 -58.02 -93.20 -104.75
N ASP A 580 -57.21 -94.26 -104.74
CA ASP A 580 -56.80 -94.97 -105.96
C ASP A 580 -58.02 -95.39 -106.80
N ARG A 581 -58.07 -94.90 -108.05
CA ARG A 581 -59.10 -95.20 -109.04
C ARG A 581 -59.38 -96.70 -109.18
N ARG A 582 -58.39 -97.57 -108.95
CA ARG A 582 -58.56 -99.04 -108.97
C ARG A 582 -59.48 -99.54 -107.85
N ILE A 583 -59.40 -98.95 -106.66
CA ILE A 583 -60.25 -99.28 -105.52
C ILE A 583 -61.69 -98.86 -105.82
N VAL A 584 -61.88 -97.64 -106.33
CA VAL A 584 -63.18 -97.10 -106.74
C VAL A 584 -63.84 -97.97 -107.83
N ILE A 585 -63.09 -98.32 -108.89
CA ILE A 585 -63.58 -99.20 -109.95
C ILE A 585 -63.98 -100.57 -109.38
N LYS A 586 -63.15 -101.16 -108.50
CA LYS A 586 -63.43 -102.49 -107.94
C LYS A 586 -64.65 -102.48 -107.01
N LEU A 587 -64.88 -101.40 -106.28
CA LEU A 587 -66.10 -101.16 -105.51
C LEU A 587 -67.35 -101.06 -106.41
N LEU A 588 -67.33 -100.26 -107.49
CA LEU A 588 -68.44 -100.22 -108.45
C LEU A 588 -68.71 -101.59 -109.09
N VAL A 589 -67.66 -102.29 -109.53
CA VAL A 589 -67.78 -103.62 -110.15
C VAL A 589 -68.36 -104.63 -109.18
N THR A 590 -67.92 -104.65 -107.92
CA THR A 590 -68.48 -105.57 -106.91
C THR A 590 -69.91 -105.21 -106.51
N TYR A 591 -70.29 -103.92 -106.52
CA TYR A 591 -71.67 -103.50 -106.30
C TYR A 591 -72.63 -104.04 -107.37
N PHE A 592 -72.26 -103.93 -108.65
CA PHE A 592 -73.07 -104.50 -109.74
C PHE A 592 -73.04 -106.03 -109.80
N GLN A 593 -71.89 -106.67 -109.57
CA GLN A 593 -71.77 -108.14 -109.58
C GLN A 593 -72.56 -108.84 -108.46
N ARG A 594 -72.80 -108.17 -107.33
CA ARG A 594 -73.54 -108.72 -106.17
C ARG A 594 -74.98 -108.22 -106.07
N ASN A 595 -75.68 -108.04 -107.20
CA ASN A 595 -77.09 -107.61 -107.24
C ASN A 595 -77.37 -106.40 -106.32
N HIS A 596 -76.57 -105.33 -106.44
CA HIS A 596 -76.73 -104.09 -105.68
C HIS A 596 -76.63 -104.26 -104.15
N SER A 597 -75.65 -105.04 -103.67
CA SER A 597 -75.47 -105.31 -102.24
C SER A 597 -75.25 -104.04 -101.41
N LYS A 598 -76.12 -103.81 -100.41
CA LYS A 598 -76.13 -102.64 -99.52
C LYS A 598 -74.82 -102.42 -98.76
N GLU A 599 -74.12 -103.49 -98.39
CA GLU A 599 -72.83 -103.44 -97.68
C GLU A 599 -71.71 -102.81 -98.53
N VAL A 600 -71.65 -103.13 -99.83
CA VAL A 600 -70.67 -102.52 -100.74
C VAL A 600 -71.01 -101.04 -100.97
N LEU A 601 -72.29 -100.70 -101.03
CA LEU A 601 -72.73 -99.30 -101.16
C LEU A 601 -72.38 -98.48 -99.91
N ASP A 602 -72.57 -99.03 -98.70
CA ASP A 602 -72.15 -98.40 -97.45
C ASP A 602 -70.62 -98.24 -97.36
N LEU A 603 -69.86 -99.23 -97.81
CA LEU A 603 -68.40 -99.14 -97.90
C LEU A 603 -67.95 -98.07 -98.92
N MET A 604 -68.65 -97.95 -100.06
CA MET A 604 -68.42 -96.87 -101.03
C MET A 604 -68.68 -95.50 -100.43
N VAL A 605 -69.83 -95.32 -99.78
CA VAL A 605 -70.19 -94.07 -99.06
C VAL A 605 -69.09 -93.65 -98.10
N ARG A 606 -68.52 -94.61 -97.34
CA ARG A 606 -67.47 -94.36 -96.35
C ARG A 606 -66.09 -94.09 -96.97
N MET A 607 -65.68 -94.84 -98.00
CA MET A 607 -64.34 -94.69 -98.62
C MET A 607 -64.25 -93.56 -99.65
N LEU A 608 -65.36 -93.19 -100.30
CA LEU A 608 -65.42 -92.06 -101.25
C LEU A 608 -65.93 -90.76 -100.63
N GLY A 609 -66.28 -90.76 -99.34
CA GLY A 609 -66.72 -89.55 -98.62
C GLY A 609 -67.98 -88.92 -99.21
N PHE A 610 -68.99 -89.72 -99.55
CA PHE A 610 -70.25 -89.21 -100.11
C PHE A 610 -70.90 -88.20 -99.13
N SER A 611 -71.39 -87.07 -99.64
CA SER A 611 -72.15 -86.10 -98.82
C SER A 611 -73.47 -86.70 -98.34
N ASP A 612 -74.05 -86.16 -97.28
CA ASP A 612 -75.32 -86.66 -96.74
C ASP A 612 -76.46 -86.53 -97.77
N GLU A 613 -76.43 -85.54 -98.67
CA GLU A 613 -77.35 -85.42 -99.81
C GLU A 613 -77.18 -86.56 -100.83
N ASP A 614 -75.96 -87.04 -101.06
CA ASP A 614 -75.70 -88.17 -101.97
C ASP A 614 -76.14 -89.49 -101.35
N LYS A 615 -75.93 -89.68 -100.03
CA LYS A 615 -76.47 -90.82 -99.27
C LYS A 615 -78.00 -90.87 -99.32
N GLN A 616 -78.64 -89.71 -99.37
CA GLN A 616 -80.09 -89.57 -99.50
C GLN A 616 -80.58 -89.88 -100.92
N ARG A 617 -79.85 -89.45 -101.96
CA ARG A 617 -80.13 -89.77 -103.38
C ARG A 617 -80.02 -91.27 -103.72
N ILE A 618 -79.13 -92.00 -103.05
CA ILE A 618 -78.91 -93.46 -103.29
C ILE A 618 -79.73 -94.37 -102.35
N GLY A 619 -80.68 -93.83 -101.59
CA GLY A 619 -81.64 -94.62 -100.79
C GLY A 619 -81.08 -95.31 -99.54
N VAL A 620 -79.88 -94.94 -99.08
CA VAL A 620 -79.23 -95.57 -97.90
C VAL A 620 -79.72 -94.93 -96.59
N ALA A 621 -80.11 -93.66 -96.61
CA ALA A 621 -80.36 -92.82 -95.42
C ALA A 621 -81.81 -92.88 -94.87
N GLN A 622 -82.36 -94.07 -94.62
CA GLN A 622 -83.53 -94.25 -93.74
C GLN A 622 -83.39 -95.54 -92.90
N HIS A 623 -82.60 -95.52 -91.82
CA HIS A 623 -82.76 -96.42 -90.66
C HIS A 623 -81.81 -96.04 -89.51
N GLY A 624 -82.38 -95.56 -88.40
CA GLY A 624 -81.89 -95.86 -87.04
C GLY A 624 -80.83 -94.94 -86.38
N PRO A 625 -80.69 -94.99 -85.03
CA PRO A 625 -80.27 -93.81 -84.26
C PRO A 625 -79.21 -94.00 -83.13
N GLY A 626 -78.43 -92.95 -82.87
CA GLY A 626 -78.13 -92.49 -81.49
C GLY A 626 -76.74 -92.72 -80.84
N LYS A 627 -76.44 -91.81 -79.89
CA LYS A 627 -75.61 -91.92 -78.66
C LYS A 627 -74.08 -92.18 -78.70
N GLY A 628 -73.38 -91.46 -77.79
CA GLY A 628 -72.14 -91.90 -77.11
C GLY A 628 -70.90 -91.05 -77.44
N ILE A 629 -70.31 -90.22 -76.57
CA ILE A 629 -69.68 -90.41 -75.23
C ILE A 629 -68.16 -90.67 -75.29
N VAL A 630 -67.38 -89.61 -74.96
CA VAL A 630 -66.21 -89.50 -74.03
C VAL A 630 -65.02 -90.49 -74.14
N ARG A 631 -63.82 -89.98 -73.74
CA ARG A 631 -62.64 -90.68 -73.16
C ARG A 631 -61.58 -91.13 -74.20
N GLY A 632 -60.26 -91.00 -73.98
CA GLY A 632 -59.46 -90.35 -72.92
C GLY A 632 -57.96 -90.22 -73.36
N VAL A 633 -57.13 -89.29 -72.85
CA VAL A 633 -56.44 -89.21 -71.53
C VAL A 633 -54.96 -89.71 -71.59
N LEU A 634 -54.09 -89.09 -70.77
CA LEU A 634 -52.66 -89.32 -70.45
C LEU A 634 -51.57 -88.63 -71.32
N GLY A 635 -50.48 -88.10 -70.75
CA GLY A 635 -49.99 -88.25 -69.36
C GLY A 635 -49.09 -87.15 -68.76
N LEU A 636 -49.07 -87.17 -67.42
CA LEU A 636 -48.20 -86.53 -66.41
C LEU A 636 -46.79 -87.21 -66.38
N PRO A 637 -45.74 -86.81 -65.57
CA PRO A 637 -45.81 -86.29 -64.18
C PRO A 637 -44.68 -85.35 -63.61
N GLY A 638 -44.86 -84.88 -62.36
CA GLY A 638 -43.78 -84.37 -61.46
C GLY A 638 -44.01 -82.97 -60.85
N HIS A 639 -44.82 -82.77 -59.80
CA HIS A 639 -44.47 -82.80 -58.35
C HIS A 639 -43.30 -81.87 -57.92
N LEU A 640 -43.26 -81.09 -56.82
CA LEU A 640 -44.21 -80.49 -55.85
C LEU A 640 -43.34 -79.85 -54.72
N VAL A 641 -43.30 -78.52 -54.56
CA VAL A 641 -43.10 -77.83 -53.25
C VAL A 641 -43.83 -76.47 -53.31
N GLY A 642 -44.82 -76.30 -52.43
CA GLY A 642 -45.41 -75.07 -51.82
C GLY A 642 -45.53 -73.79 -52.66
N GLY A 643 -46.71 -73.18 -52.86
CA GLY A 643 -47.80 -72.98 -51.88
C GLY A 643 -47.42 -71.83 -50.93
N ILE A 644 -48.14 -70.70 -50.83
CA ILE A 644 -49.60 -70.54 -50.84
C ILE A 644 -50.09 -69.44 -51.82
N LEU A 645 -51.30 -69.62 -52.33
CA LEU A 645 -52.06 -68.76 -53.25
C LEU A 645 -53.08 -67.90 -52.46
N GLY A 646 -53.29 -66.63 -52.85
CA GLY A 646 -54.39 -65.82 -52.31
C GLY A 646 -54.47 -64.38 -52.83
N GLY A 647 -55.12 -64.16 -53.99
CA GLY A 647 -55.61 -62.84 -54.39
C GLY A 647 -57.02 -62.56 -53.81
N SER A 648 -57.68 -61.42 -54.02
CA SER A 648 -57.36 -60.16 -54.74
C SER A 648 -58.39 -59.08 -54.25
N PRO A 649 -58.73 -58.00 -54.98
CA PRO A 649 -58.22 -56.64 -54.76
C PRO A 649 -59.25 -55.62 -54.22
N ALA A 650 -58.79 -54.53 -53.59
CA ALA A 650 -59.51 -53.25 -53.57
C ALA A 650 -58.62 -52.04 -53.20
N ASN A 651 -58.40 -51.18 -54.19
CA ASN A 651 -58.40 -49.71 -54.15
C ASN A 651 -57.45 -48.86 -53.26
N THR A 652 -56.86 -47.89 -53.96
CA THR A 652 -56.59 -46.47 -53.61
C THR A 652 -55.43 -46.07 -52.68
N LEU A 653 -54.47 -45.35 -53.31
CA LEU A 653 -53.56 -44.31 -52.76
C LEU A 653 -52.53 -44.80 -51.70
N THR A 654 -51.29 -44.31 -51.64
CA THR A 654 -50.63 -43.16 -52.29
C THR A 654 -49.11 -43.41 -52.44
N ASN A 655 -48.40 -42.45 -53.07
CA ASN A 655 -46.95 -42.25 -52.94
C ASN A 655 -46.42 -42.27 -51.49
N MET A 656 -45.07 -42.29 -51.39
CA MET A 656 -44.15 -42.18 -50.23
C MET A 656 -43.45 -43.53 -49.98
N ALA A 657 -42.27 -43.82 -50.54
CA ALA A 657 -40.99 -43.14 -50.42
C ALA A 657 -40.42 -43.11 -48.98
N SER A 658 -40.01 -44.27 -48.47
CA SER A 658 -38.65 -44.43 -47.91
C SER A 658 -38.35 -45.92 -47.67
N ASP A 659 -37.33 -46.46 -48.34
CA ASP A 659 -36.61 -47.62 -47.81
C ASP A 659 -36.03 -47.26 -46.42
N ASN A 660 -35.85 -48.27 -45.55
CA ASN A 660 -35.38 -48.21 -44.15
C ASN A 660 -36.44 -48.36 -43.03
N GLN A 661 -37.51 -49.13 -43.24
CA GLN A 661 -38.19 -49.79 -42.12
C GLN A 661 -37.55 -51.15 -41.87
N SER A 662 -36.93 -51.33 -40.70
CA SER A 662 -36.28 -52.58 -40.36
C SER A 662 -37.32 -53.69 -40.20
N ILE A 663 -36.93 -54.94 -40.48
CA ILE A 663 -37.77 -56.11 -40.15
C ILE A 663 -38.10 -56.10 -38.64
N ALA A 664 -37.20 -55.60 -37.79
CA ALA A 664 -37.47 -55.40 -36.37
C ALA A 664 -38.66 -54.43 -36.12
N ASP A 665 -38.75 -53.32 -36.86
CA ASP A 665 -39.84 -52.35 -36.72
C ASP A 665 -41.16 -52.94 -37.22
N LEU A 666 -41.15 -53.73 -38.31
CA LEU A 666 -42.32 -54.48 -38.77
C LEU A 666 -42.76 -55.57 -37.77
N TRP A 667 -41.84 -56.18 -37.03
CA TRP A 667 -42.17 -57.09 -35.93
C TRP A 667 -42.69 -56.35 -34.69
N VAL A 668 -42.17 -55.16 -34.39
CA VAL A 668 -42.67 -54.29 -33.31
C VAL A 668 -44.07 -53.77 -33.65
N ASP A 669 -44.31 -53.30 -34.88
CA ASP A 669 -45.65 -52.93 -35.38
C ASP A 669 -46.58 -54.13 -35.42
N PHE A 670 -46.11 -55.33 -35.79
CA PHE A 670 -46.93 -56.54 -35.70
C PHE A 670 -47.30 -56.87 -34.25
N LEU A 671 -46.37 -56.78 -33.30
CA LEU A 671 -46.65 -57.03 -31.87
C LEU A 671 -47.53 -55.94 -31.25
N LEU A 672 -47.34 -54.68 -31.62
CA LEU A 672 -48.20 -53.56 -31.22
C LEU A 672 -49.59 -53.70 -31.81
N LYS A 673 -49.72 -54.10 -33.07
CA LYS A 673 -51.00 -54.33 -33.74
C LYS A 673 -51.70 -55.60 -33.26
N GLU A 674 -50.97 -56.66 -32.90
CA GLU A 674 -51.54 -57.87 -32.31
C GLU A 674 -51.95 -57.63 -30.85
N THR A 675 -51.22 -56.81 -30.09
CA THR A 675 -51.65 -56.37 -28.76
C THR A 675 -52.80 -55.37 -28.82
N GLU A 676 -52.85 -54.46 -29.80
CA GLU A 676 -53.99 -53.58 -30.04
C GLU A 676 -55.23 -54.37 -30.52
N GLU A 677 -55.08 -55.39 -31.37
CA GLU A 677 -56.18 -56.28 -31.76
C GLU A 677 -56.66 -57.18 -30.62
N ARG A 678 -55.76 -57.68 -29.74
CA ARG A 678 -56.20 -58.36 -28.51
C ARG A 678 -56.95 -57.41 -27.59
N LYS A 679 -56.43 -56.19 -27.40
CA LYS A 679 -57.08 -55.15 -26.56
C LYS A 679 -58.41 -54.65 -27.14
N LYS A 680 -58.56 -54.59 -28.48
CA LYS A 680 -59.83 -54.29 -29.17
C LYS A 680 -60.83 -55.44 -29.18
N ARG A 681 -60.39 -56.68 -28.97
CA ARG A 681 -61.30 -57.83 -28.75
C ARG A 681 -61.77 -57.90 -27.30
N GLU A 682 -60.92 -57.50 -26.35
CA GLU A 682 -61.25 -57.40 -24.92
C GLU A 682 -62.16 -56.17 -24.64
N SER A 683 -61.87 -55.01 -25.24
CA SER A 683 -62.66 -53.78 -25.07
C SER A 683 -64.03 -53.77 -25.77
N VAL A 684 -64.39 -54.82 -26.49
CA VAL A 684 -65.71 -54.98 -27.16
C VAL A 684 -66.63 -55.93 -26.38
N GLU A 685 -66.12 -56.67 -25.40
CA GLU A 685 -66.93 -57.48 -24.48
C GLU A 685 -67.21 -56.77 -23.13
N GLU A 686 -66.49 -55.70 -22.79
CA GLU A 686 -66.61 -55.03 -21.47
C GLU A 686 -67.60 -53.84 -21.43
N ASP A 687 -67.90 -53.17 -22.56
CA ASP A 687 -68.72 -51.93 -22.62
C ASP A 687 -70.25 -52.14 -22.67
N VAL A 688 -70.74 -53.31 -22.25
CA VAL A 688 -72.19 -53.66 -22.26
C VAL A 688 -72.70 -54.10 -20.86
N SER A 689 -71.84 -54.21 -19.85
CA SER A 689 -72.21 -54.75 -18.53
C SER A 689 -71.97 -53.80 -17.34
N ARG A 690 -73.03 -53.07 -16.94
CA ARG A 690 -73.16 -52.20 -15.73
C ARG A 690 -72.40 -50.87 -15.81
N SER A 691 -72.99 -49.68 -15.67
CA SER A 691 -74.37 -49.28 -15.38
C SER A 691 -75.02 -49.85 -14.10
N ARG A 692 -74.46 -49.53 -12.91
CA ARG A 692 -75.23 -49.22 -11.68
C ARG A 692 -74.35 -48.78 -10.49
N GLU A 693 -74.87 -47.82 -9.72
CA GLU A 693 -74.60 -47.49 -8.29
C GLU A 693 -73.10 -47.36 -7.86
N ASP A 694 -72.50 -46.18 -7.65
CA ASP A 694 -72.82 -45.01 -6.80
C ASP A 694 -72.47 -45.18 -5.29
N LEU A 695 -72.07 -44.06 -4.65
CA LEU A 695 -71.91 -43.77 -3.21
C LEU A 695 -70.54 -43.92 -2.48
N HIS A 696 -70.11 -42.77 -1.91
CA HIS A 696 -69.32 -42.54 -0.66
C HIS A 696 -67.89 -43.14 -0.52
N GLU A 697 -66.94 -42.61 0.26
CA GLU A 697 -66.60 -41.28 0.84
C GLU A 697 -65.26 -41.44 1.61
N ARG A 698 -64.66 -40.34 2.08
CA ARG A 698 -63.90 -40.26 3.36
C ARG A 698 -62.41 -40.70 3.43
N ASN A 699 -61.54 -39.70 3.32
CA ASN A 699 -60.23 -39.58 4.01
C ASN A 699 -60.44 -39.67 5.57
N PRO A 700 -59.47 -40.02 6.47
CA PRO A 700 -58.09 -39.46 6.49
C PRO A 700 -56.92 -40.28 7.14
N ASN A 701 -55.68 -39.76 6.98
CA ASN A 701 -54.47 -39.77 7.87
C ASN A 701 -54.08 -41.05 8.67
N THR A 702 -52.81 -41.52 8.77
CA THR A 702 -51.61 -40.82 9.30
C THR A 702 -50.39 -41.77 9.33
N ALA A 703 -49.16 -41.22 9.40
CA ALA A 703 -47.88 -41.81 9.85
C ALA A 703 -46.99 -42.59 8.85
N GLY A 704 -45.72 -42.16 8.72
CA GLY A 704 -44.59 -42.90 8.11
C GLY A 704 -43.82 -43.76 9.13
N PRO A 705 -42.51 -44.09 8.96
CA PRO A 705 -41.48 -43.39 8.15
C PRO A 705 -40.54 -44.26 7.27
N SER A 706 -39.79 -43.59 6.37
CA SER A 706 -38.56 -44.00 5.63
C SER A 706 -38.57 -45.31 4.81
N SER A 707 -37.77 -45.52 3.76
CA SER A 707 -36.61 -44.79 3.18
C SER A 707 -36.49 -45.08 1.67
N PHE A 708 -35.42 -44.56 1.02
CA PHE A 708 -34.81 -44.94 -0.29
C PHE A 708 -35.06 -44.09 -1.57
N VAL A 709 -33.91 -43.71 -2.18
CA VAL A 709 -33.55 -43.71 -3.62
C VAL A 709 -34.05 -42.58 -4.56
N SER A 710 -33.08 -41.68 -4.87
CA SER A 710 -32.50 -41.34 -6.20
C SER A 710 -33.33 -40.74 -7.36
N GLU A 711 -32.56 -40.22 -8.33
CA GLU A 711 -32.92 -39.58 -9.61
C GLU A 711 -33.49 -38.14 -9.44
N GLN A 712 -33.17 -37.15 -10.30
CA GLN A 712 -32.94 -37.25 -11.74
C GLN A 712 -31.86 -36.29 -12.28
N THR A 713 -31.24 -36.77 -13.34
CA THR A 713 -30.37 -36.21 -14.38
C THR A 713 -30.89 -34.96 -15.13
N THR A 714 -29.92 -34.17 -15.64
CA THR A 714 -29.66 -33.85 -17.07
C THR A 714 -30.83 -33.95 -18.08
N ALA A 715 -31.02 -33.14 -19.14
CA ALA A 715 -30.71 -31.75 -19.56
C ALA A 715 -31.26 -31.56 -21.01
N VAL A 716 -31.01 -30.41 -21.67
CA VAL A 716 -31.06 -30.16 -23.16
C VAL A 716 -32.42 -30.33 -23.90
N SER A 717 -32.78 -29.65 -25.02
CA SER A 717 -32.12 -28.68 -25.92
C SER A 717 -33.12 -27.73 -26.68
N ASP A 718 -32.59 -26.60 -27.20
CA ASP A 718 -32.71 -26.07 -28.60
C ASP A 718 -34.08 -25.63 -29.25
N VAL A 719 -34.24 -24.36 -29.72
CA VAL A 719 -33.89 -23.75 -31.07
C VAL A 719 -35.19 -23.47 -31.88
N SER A 720 -35.44 -22.37 -32.63
CA SER A 720 -34.59 -21.32 -33.26
C SER A 720 -35.37 -20.01 -33.63
N ARG A 721 -34.64 -19.08 -34.28
CA ARG A 721 -35.05 -17.98 -35.21
C ARG A 721 -35.62 -16.64 -34.67
N SER A 722 -34.84 -15.57 -34.85
CA SER A 722 -35.11 -14.54 -35.87
C SER A 722 -33.87 -13.64 -36.12
N SER A 723 -33.87 -12.85 -37.21
CA SER A 723 -32.69 -12.18 -37.78
C SER A 723 -32.85 -10.66 -38.01
N PHE A 724 -31.86 -9.89 -37.53
CA PHE A 724 -31.33 -8.59 -38.01
C PHE A 724 -32.22 -7.36 -38.35
N SER A 725 -31.92 -6.27 -37.61
CA SER A 725 -31.74 -4.85 -38.06
C SER A 725 -32.98 -3.96 -38.35
N PRO A 726 -32.86 -2.59 -38.30
CA PRO A 726 -31.75 -1.71 -37.86
C PRO A 726 -32.13 -0.62 -36.81
N SER A 727 -31.16 0.23 -36.45
CA SER A 727 -31.21 1.37 -35.47
C SER A 727 -32.21 2.50 -35.80
N PRO A 728 -32.56 3.39 -34.83
CA PRO A 728 -31.80 4.65 -34.64
C PRO A 728 -31.72 5.24 -33.20
N LEU A 729 -30.91 6.30 -33.01
CA LEU A 729 -30.85 7.16 -31.81
C LEU A 729 -32.08 8.10 -31.69
N PRO A 730 -32.39 8.58 -30.46
CA PRO A 730 -32.12 9.98 -30.06
C PRO A 730 -31.34 10.04 -28.70
N SER A 731 -30.48 11.01 -28.36
CA SER A 731 -30.51 12.49 -28.38
C SER A 731 -31.13 13.16 -27.12
N GLN A 732 -30.26 13.87 -26.38
CA GLN A 732 -30.51 14.97 -25.41
C GLN A 732 -31.32 14.73 -24.11
N GLY A 733 -30.84 15.33 -23.01
CA GLY A 733 -31.64 15.54 -21.79
C GLY A 733 -30.79 15.86 -20.55
N SER A 734 -30.61 17.14 -20.21
CA SER A 734 -30.05 17.59 -18.93
C SER A 734 -31.17 18.07 -17.99
N CYS A 735 -31.14 17.65 -16.73
CA CYS A 735 -31.64 18.34 -15.51
C CYS A 735 -31.25 17.48 -14.29
N GLN A 736 -30.42 17.97 -13.37
CA GLN A 736 -30.80 18.69 -12.14
C GLN A 736 -31.52 17.86 -11.05
N GLN A 737 -30.72 17.52 -10.03
CA GLN A 737 -30.97 17.79 -8.60
C GLN A 737 -32.27 17.28 -7.95
N LEU A 738 -32.12 16.32 -7.02
CA LEU A 738 -32.95 16.27 -5.81
C LEU A 738 -32.08 15.84 -4.61
N GLU A 739 -32.25 16.53 -3.49
CA GLU A 739 -31.56 16.26 -2.23
C GLU A 739 -32.29 15.16 -1.44
N HIS A 740 -31.53 14.45 -0.60
CA HIS A 740 -31.81 14.16 0.83
C HIS A 740 -30.63 13.29 1.32
N SER A 741 -29.74 13.81 2.16
CA SER A 741 -29.92 13.94 3.61
C SER A 741 -29.90 12.59 4.32
N ASP A 742 -28.74 12.23 4.87
CA ASP A 742 -28.64 11.71 6.24
C ASP A 742 -27.25 12.08 6.80
N SER A 743 -27.26 12.88 7.86
CA SER A 743 -26.06 13.35 8.57
C SER A 743 -26.39 13.37 10.05
N GLU A 744 -25.75 12.50 10.83
CA GLU A 744 -25.75 12.56 12.28
C GLU A 744 -24.52 11.83 12.85
N PHE A 745 -24.07 12.28 14.04
CA PHE A 745 -22.83 11.95 14.76
C PHE A 745 -21.49 12.43 14.17
N SER A 746 -20.55 12.97 14.95
CA SER A 746 -20.67 13.69 16.23
C SER A 746 -19.40 14.51 16.47
N THR A 747 -19.53 15.70 17.04
CA THR A 747 -18.45 16.64 17.33
C THR A 747 -17.44 16.12 18.37
N VAL A 748 -16.16 16.47 18.21
CA VAL A 748 -15.14 16.44 19.27
C VAL A 748 -14.78 17.89 19.63
N PRO A 749 -14.75 18.28 20.91
CA PRO A 749 -14.44 19.65 21.32
C PRO A 749 -12.92 19.93 21.42
N LEU A 750 -12.61 21.23 21.42
CA LEU A 750 -11.25 21.81 21.48
C LEU A 750 -10.43 21.42 22.71
N THR A 751 -9.13 21.20 22.48
CA THR A 751 -8.03 21.95 23.14
C THR A 751 -6.91 22.16 22.14
#